data_AF-A0A7V5VYP5-F1
#
_entry.id   AF-A0A7V5VYP5-F1
#
_cell.length_a   1.000
_cell.length_b   1.000
_cell.length_c   1.000
_cell.angle_alpha   90.00
_cell.angle_beta   90.00
_cell.angle_gamma   90.00
#
_symmetry.space_group_name_H-M   'P 1'
#
loop_
_entity.id
_entity.type
_entity.pdbx_description
1 polymer ?
#
loop_
_entity_poly.entity_id
_entity_poly.type
_entity_poly.pdbx_seq_one_letter_code
_entity_poly.pdbx_strand_id
1 'polypeptide(L)'
;NWYSLGILWWPQFAAHIWFDNNEFRENFKKLLTDWVKERRNSPSIILWGLENESTLPIDFAIECTEIIRKLDPTTSSQRKVTTCNGGTGTDWNVIQNWSGTYAGNLYLYDSDLTKEILNGEYGAWRSIDLHTDNVLPNSGFYNEERMCHVMETKIRLAEAIKDKCCGHFQWIFNSHDNPGRTQNGEGFREIDRIGPVNYKGLITPWGEFTDAYYLYRSNYISSEKEPMVYIVSHTWPNRWINAGNKDSIIVYSNCEEVELFNDLKYFSFGKKKNQGKGTHFQWDNVNIKYNILYARGYNNGNMVAEDIIVLNHLPKAPNFKMLLTSDDTIINPKDGYYYLYRVNCGGPNYKDKNGNLWLADKHLNSDNSWGSKSWVDDYEGLPPFYASQRRIFDPIRGTNEWKLFQTFRYGRNKLIYSFDLPDGEYLIELYFIEPWYGTDAKMDCSGWRLFDIAINDEIVINDFDIWKEVGHDKLIKKSFIRKITGGKLVISFPEVKAGQALISAIAVASKNQSIRPIYKNTPLIINFSGKYDLIKNWELQSWLDIGDRQYCDSNFSFYYLPSVLYSNEWIRTSKVYNNDNNSFIATFNVSDDADVFVSIDTRINKTPEWLKDFYLTDLYILNDNSENNRFKIFCKRYTKGSTIYLGSNANNEDAQMYNVFVCPVNILGQASEFRPKITYEAENAYLNGNNFIKDIFKDKKFIKMPETPDTYIEWEISVGIGDTYSILFKYLNNTDSIIPMNLIINDDQGRIIKKETLEFKPKKEAWNILKTNTGTSINAGKYKLKLVSMGKGSIGIDAIEVQ
;
A
#
# COMPACT_ATOMS: atom_id res chain seq x y z
N ASN A 1 12.03 28.79 -7.34
CA ASN A 1 13.35 29.10 -7.93
C ASN A 1 14.34 28.02 -7.55
N TRP A 2 14.72 27.13 -8.47
CA TRP A 2 15.64 26.02 -8.18
C TRP A 2 17.07 26.48 -7.88
N TYR A 3 17.52 27.57 -8.52
CA TYR A 3 18.85 28.12 -8.31
C TYR A 3 19.11 28.59 -6.88
N SER A 4 18.10 29.10 -6.17
CA SER A 4 18.25 29.53 -4.77
C SER A 4 18.40 28.36 -3.81
N LEU A 5 18.07 27.14 -4.26
CA LEU A 5 18.24 25.89 -3.53
C LEU A 5 19.51 25.12 -3.97
N GLY A 6 20.23 25.61 -4.99
CA GLY A 6 21.38 24.90 -5.55
C GLY A 6 21.03 23.62 -6.32
N ILE A 7 19.81 23.52 -6.87
CA ILE A 7 19.34 22.34 -7.60
C ILE A 7 19.58 22.55 -9.11
N LEU A 8 20.38 21.68 -9.73
CA LEU A 8 20.54 21.61 -11.18
C LEU A 8 19.24 21.09 -11.82
N TRP A 9 18.93 21.59 -13.00
CA TRP A 9 17.64 21.42 -13.64
C TRP A 9 17.78 21.01 -15.10
N TRP A 10 17.18 19.87 -15.44
CA TRP A 10 16.93 19.44 -16.81
C TRP A 10 15.42 19.46 -17.05
N PRO A 11 14.86 20.57 -17.57
CA PRO A 11 13.46 20.61 -17.99
C PRO A 11 13.26 19.88 -19.32
N GLN A 12 12.14 19.16 -19.45
CA GLN A 12 11.69 18.54 -20.71
C GLN A 12 10.43 19.24 -21.22
N PHE A 13 10.36 19.51 -22.53
CA PHE A 13 9.28 20.27 -23.16
C PHE A 13 8.05 19.41 -23.50
N ALA A 14 8.25 18.26 -24.12
CA ALA A 14 7.18 17.38 -24.60
C ALA A 14 7.49 15.89 -24.31
N ALA A 15 6.46 15.04 -24.36
CA ALA A 15 6.56 13.61 -24.10
C ALA A 15 5.50 12.76 -24.84
N HIS A 16 5.87 11.51 -25.11
CA HIS A 16 5.06 10.38 -25.58
C HIS A 16 4.45 10.47 -26.99
N ILE A 17 3.58 11.44 -27.26
CA ILE A 17 2.74 11.44 -28.46
C ILE A 17 3.08 12.61 -29.38
N TRP A 18 3.45 12.28 -30.62
CA TRP A 18 3.71 13.22 -31.70
C TRP A 18 2.65 13.13 -32.81
N PHE A 19 2.18 14.29 -33.30
CA PHE A 19 1.29 14.38 -34.45
C PHE A 19 1.95 15.20 -35.56
N ASP A 20 2.30 14.54 -36.67
CA ASP A 20 3.06 15.19 -37.74
C ASP A 20 2.15 15.93 -38.74
N ASN A 21 1.58 17.05 -38.31
CA ASN A 21 0.82 17.97 -39.17
C ASN A 21 1.28 19.43 -38.97
N ASN A 22 0.95 20.28 -39.94
CA ASN A 22 1.43 21.67 -39.96
C ASN A 22 0.93 22.47 -38.75
N GLU A 23 -0.34 22.30 -38.38
CA GLU A 23 -0.95 22.99 -37.25
C GLU A 23 -0.23 22.63 -35.93
N PHE A 24 0.07 21.35 -35.73
CA PHE A 24 0.80 20.88 -34.55
C PHE A 24 2.24 21.39 -34.54
N ARG A 25 2.97 21.31 -35.66
CA ARG A 25 4.34 21.83 -35.80
C ARG A 25 4.42 23.33 -35.49
N GLU A 26 3.52 24.14 -36.06
CA GLU A 26 3.50 25.59 -35.81
C GLU A 26 3.18 25.92 -34.35
N ASN A 27 2.20 25.24 -33.76
CA ASN A 27 1.88 25.42 -32.34
C ASN A 27 3.02 24.97 -31.41
N PHE A 28 3.66 23.84 -31.71
CA PHE A 28 4.80 23.32 -30.96
C PHE A 28 5.95 24.33 -30.94
N LYS A 29 6.33 24.89 -32.10
CA LYS A 29 7.40 25.92 -32.19
C LYS A 29 7.06 27.20 -31.42
N LYS A 30 5.80 27.63 -31.46
CA LYS A 30 5.32 28.79 -30.71
C LYS A 30 5.46 28.56 -29.20
N LEU A 31 4.95 27.44 -28.70
CA LEU A 31 5.03 27.09 -27.28
C LEU A 31 6.47 26.84 -26.83
N LEU A 32 7.31 26.21 -27.66
CA LEU A 32 8.74 26.03 -27.39
C LEU A 32 9.45 27.37 -27.22
N THR A 33 9.17 28.33 -28.09
CA THR A 33 9.73 29.69 -28.04
C THR A 33 9.41 30.37 -26.71
N ASP A 34 8.16 30.30 -26.26
CA ASP A 34 7.72 30.91 -25.01
C ASP A 34 8.33 30.18 -23.81
N TRP A 35 8.33 28.84 -23.84
CA TRP A 35 8.91 27.99 -22.80
C TRP A 35 10.39 28.28 -22.54
N VAL A 36 11.18 28.49 -23.60
CA VAL A 36 12.61 28.88 -23.48
C VAL A 36 12.74 30.29 -22.91
N LYS A 37 11.99 31.27 -23.41
CA LYS A 37 12.06 32.67 -22.94
C LYS A 37 11.78 32.79 -21.45
N GLU A 38 10.80 32.05 -20.95
CA GLU A 38 10.41 32.03 -19.54
C GLU A 38 11.52 31.52 -18.61
N ARG A 39 12.38 30.61 -19.11
CA ARG A 39 13.27 29.80 -18.26
C ARG A 39 14.75 30.09 -18.44
N ARG A 40 15.18 30.54 -19.62
CA ARG A 40 16.61 30.66 -20.02
C ARG A 40 17.51 31.48 -19.09
N ASN A 41 16.93 32.36 -18.27
CA ASN A 41 17.68 33.17 -17.32
C ASN A 41 18.02 32.40 -16.02
N SER A 42 17.44 31.22 -15.80
CA SER A 42 17.77 30.41 -14.64
C SER A 42 19.12 29.73 -14.83
N PRO A 43 20.11 30.00 -13.95
CA PRO A 43 21.41 29.33 -14.01
C PRO A 43 21.34 27.86 -13.58
N SER A 44 20.20 27.40 -13.03
CA SER A 44 20.00 26.00 -12.71
C SER A 44 19.89 25.12 -13.96
N ILE A 45 19.57 25.68 -15.13
CA ILE A 45 19.32 24.89 -16.34
C ILE A 45 20.65 24.37 -16.89
N ILE A 46 20.80 23.05 -16.91
CA ILE A 46 21.99 22.37 -17.42
C ILE A 46 21.77 21.64 -18.75
N LEU A 47 20.52 21.36 -19.12
CA LEU A 47 20.12 20.70 -20.35
C LEU A 47 18.74 21.20 -20.77
N TRP A 48 18.45 21.19 -22.07
CA TRP A 48 17.11 21.44 -22.62
C TRP A 48 16.54 20.17 -23.23
N GLY A 49 15.62 19.49 -22.56
CA GLY A 49 14.95 18.31 -23.10
C GLY A 49 13.84 18.71 -24.08
N LEU A 50 13.94 18.25 -25.33
CA LEU A 50 12.99 18.55 -26.39
C LEU A 50 11.81 17.56 -26.39
N GLU A 51 12.07 16.27 -26.23
CA GLU A 51 11.08 15.18 -26.33
C GLU A 51 11.49 13.98 -25.45
N ASN A 52 10.51 13.34 -24.78
CA ASN A 52 10.68 12.14 -23.95
C ASN A 52 9.85 10.95 -24.48
N GLU A 53 10.46 9.76 -24.61
CA GLU A 53 9.78 8.50 -25.00
C GLU A 53 8.96 8.56 -26.31
N SER A 54 9.31 9.49 -27.19
CA SER A 54 8.80 9.63 -28.55
C SER A 54 9.89 10.13 -29.48
N THR A 55 9.64 10.11 -30.78
CA THR A 55 10.60 10.62 -31.77
C THR A 55 9.96 11.68 -32.66
N LEU A 56 10.52 12.90 -32.62
CA LEU A 56 10.21 13.94 -33.58
C LEU A 56 10.87 13.61 -34.94
N PRO A 57 10.27 14.05 -36.06
CA PRO A 57 10.95 14.08 -37.36
C PRO A 57 12.28 14.83 -37.25
N ILE A 58 13.34 14.28 -37.87
CA ILE A 58 14.72 14.75 -37.68
C ILE A 58 14.86 16.22 -38.12
N ASP A 59 14.27 16.57 -39.26
CA ASP A 59 14.22 17.94 -39.79
C ASP A 59 13.59 18.91 -38.79
N PHE A 60 12.51 18.48 -38.14
CA PHE A 60 11.78 19.29 -37.18
C PHE A 60 12.53 19.43 -35.85
N ALA A 61 13.18 18.36 -35.38
CA ALA A 61 14.03 18.39 -34.19
C ALA A 61 15.23 19.35 -34.39
N ILE A 62 15.83 19.37 -35.58
CA ILE A 62 16.89 20.33 -35.94
C ILE A 62 16.33 21.75 -35.93
N GLU A 63 15.18 21.99 -36.55
CA GLU A 63 14.52 23.31 -36.54
C GLU A 63 14.26 23.81 -35.11
N CYS A 64 13.72 22.95 -34.24
CA CYS A 64 13.48 23.25 -32.84
C CYS A 64 14.77 23.54 -32.07
N THR A 65 15.81 22.74 -32.30
CA THR A 65 17.14 22.94 -31.68
C THR A 65 17.71 24.31 -32.04
N GLU A 66 17.60 24.73 -33.30
CA GLU A 66 18.05 26.06 -33.74
C GLU A 66 17.21 27.20 -33.14
N ILE A 67 15.91 27.00 -32.92
CA ILE A 67 15.06 27.97 -32.19
C ILE A 67 15.57 28.16 -30.76
N ILE A 68 15.81 27.06 -30.03
CA ILE A 68 16.33 27.12 -28.66
C ILE A 68 17.68 27.83 -28.66
N ARG A 69 18.58 27.46 -29.58
CA ARG A 69 19.93 28.05 -29.69
C ARG A 69 19.93 29.54 -30.01
N LYS A 70 19.00 30.00 -30.85
CA LYS A 70 18.81 31.42 -31.13
C LYS A 70 18.35 32.20 -29.88
N LEU A 71 17.47 31.61 -29.08
CA LEU A 71 16.92 32.23 -27.87
C LEU A 71 17.85 32.11 -26.66
N ASP A 72 18.72 31.11 -26.67
CA ASP A 72 19.73 30.79 -25.67
C ASP A 72 21.05 30.38 -26.35
N PRO A 73 21.93 31.36 -26.65
CA PRO A 73 23.17 31.10 -27.37
C PRO A 73 24.18 30.19 -26.63
N THR A 74 23.99 30.00 -25.32
CA THR A 74 24.88 29.17 -24.48
C THR A 74 24.67 27.67 -24.70
N THR A 75 23.59 27.27 -25.37
CA THR A 75 23.27 25.85 -25.66
C THR A 75 24.37 25.11 -26.40
N SER A 76 25.15 25.82 -27.22
CA SER A 76 26.28 25.25 -27.96
C SER A 76 27.41 24.72 -27.07
N SER A 77 27.56 25.24 -25.84
CA SER A 77 28.73 24.97 -24.97
C SER A 77 28.39 24.63 -23.52
N GLN A 78 27.26 25.10 -22.99
CA GLN A 78 26.94 25.01 -21.55
C GLN A 78 25.71 24.15 -21.23
N ARG A 79 24.68 24.19 -22.08
CA ARG A 79 23.40 23.48 -21.84
C ARG A 79 22.82 22.89 -23.12
N LYS A 80 23.31 21.70 -23.45
CA LYS A 80 22.96 20.96 -24.67
C LYS A 80 21.46 20.72 -24.80
N VAL A 81 20.97 20.67 -26.03
CA VAL A 81 19.59 20.28 -26.34
C VAL A 81 19.55 18.76 -26.44
N THR A 82 18.65 18.11 -25.71
CA THR A 82 18.56 16.66 -25.61
C THR A 82 17.21 16.13 -26.04
N THR A 83 17.18 14.85 -26.42
CA THR A 83 15.97 14.02 -26.32
C THR A 83 16.19 12.98 -25.22
N CYS A 84 15.12 12.33 -24.76
CA CYS A 84 15.19 11.27 -23.77
C CYS A 84 14.51 10.00 -24.30
N ASN A 85 15.24 8.88 -24.26
CA ASN A 85 14.81 7.54 -24.67
C ASN A 85 14.39 7.44 -26.16
N GLY A 86 15.10 8.12 -27.05
CA GLY A 86 14.88 8.04 -28.51
C GLY A 86 15.10 9.37 -29.22
N GLY A 87 15.01 9.35 -30.55
CA GLY A 87 15.07 10.55 -31.39
C GLY A 87 16.49 10.94 -31.84
N THR A 88 16.55 11.73 -32.90
CA THR A 88 17.79 12.30 -33.47
C THR A 88 17.51 13.71 -33.99
N GLY A 89 18.56 14.51 -34.21
CA GLY A 89 18.43 15.92 -34.60
C GLY A 89 18.66 16.93 -33.46
N THR A 90 18.87 16.44 -32.24
CA THR A 90 19.34 17.19 -31.06
C THR A 90 20.83 16.90 -30.80
N ASP A 91 21.44 17.56 -29.80
CA ASP A 91 22.87 17.39 -29.49
C ASP A 91 23.16 16.03 -28.82
N TRP A 92 22.20 15.44 -28.11
CA TRP A 92 22.37 14.21 -27.34
C TRP A 92 21.04 13.50 -27.05
N ASN A 93 21.00 12.17 -27.20
CA ASN A 93 19.91 11.32 -26.71
C ASN A 93 20.29 10.71 -25.35
N VAL A 94 19.62 11.15 -24.27
CA VAL A 94 19.78 10.60 -22.92
C VAL A 94 18.97 9.32 -22.78
N ILE A 95 19.55 8.26 -22.21
CA ILE A 95 18.90 6.95 -22.10
C ILE A 95 18.18 6.82 -20.78
N GLN A 96 17.08 6.07 -20.74
CA GLN A 96 16.49 5.57 -19.51
C GLN A 96 16.94 4.14 -19.25
N ASN A 97 17.36 3.82 -18.02
CA ASN A 97 17.80 2.48 -17.67
C ASN A 97 17.04 1.92 -16.46
N TRP A 98 16.15 0.98 -16.79
CA TRP A 98 15.23 0.29 -15.88
C TRP A 98 15.69 -1.11 -15.45
N SER A 99 17.00 -1.37 -15.51
CA SER A 99 17.60 -2.63 -15.05
C SER A 99 17.19 -2.95 -13.61
N GLY A 100 16.74 -4.18 -13.35
CA GLY A 100 16.23 -4.62 -12.04
C GLY A 100 14.75 -4.30 -11.78
N THR A 101 14.10 -3.53 -12.65
CA THR A 101 12.69 -3.13 -12.51
C THR A 101 11.78 -3.78 -13.52
N TYR A 102 11.98 -3.51 -14.82
CA TYR A 102 11.17 -4.08 -15.90
C TYR A 102 11.86 -5.28 -16.57
N ALA A 103 13.18 -5.21 -16.73
CA ALA A 103 14.03 -6.21 -17.36
C ALA A 103 15.51 -5.91 -17.02
N GLY A 104 16.44 -6.59 -17.69
CA GLY A 104 17.88 -6.29 -17.60
C GLY A 104 18.55 -6.79 -16.32
N ASN A 105 19.87 -6.77 -16.31
CA ASN A 105 20.67 -7.20 -15.16
C ASN A 105 21.07 -5.98 -14.31
N LEU A 106 20.48 -5.88 -13.12
CA LEU A 106 20.77 -4.83 -12.15
C LEU A 106 22.27 -4.69 -11.83
N TYR A 107 23.00 -5.80 -11.82
CA TYR A 107 24.40 -5.85 -11.40
C TYR A 107 25.39 -5.41 -12.48
N LEU A 108 24.91 -5.00 -13.67
CA LEU A 108 25.73 -4.45 -14.76
C LEU A 108 25.52 -2.94 -14.95
N TYR A 109 24.81 -2.30 -14.02
CA TYR A 109 24.40 -0.90 -14.15
C TYR A 109 25.56 0.09 -14.30
N ASP A 110 26.71 -0.18 -13.67
CA ASP A 110 27.94 0.61 -13.84
C ASP A 110 28.45 0.56 -15.30
N SER A 111 28.48 -0.63 -15.88
CA SER A 111 28.95 -0.86 -17.24
C SER A 111 28.01 -0.29 -18.30
N ASP A 112 26.71 -0.28 -18.02
CA ASP A 112 25.69 0.35 -18.85
C ASP A 112 25.77 1.88 -18.72
N LEU A 113 25.79 2.41 -17.50
CA LEU A 113 25.85 3.85 -17.24
C LEU A 113 27.14 4.49 -17.77
N THR A 114 28.26 3.76 -17.79
CA THR A 114 29.50 4.24 -18.43
C THR A 114 29.32 4.52 -19.93
N LYS A 115 28.46 3.77 -20.61
CA LYS A 115 28.16 3.97 -22.04
C LYS A 115 27.07 5.03 -22.24
N GLU A 116 26.08 5.02 -21.37
CA GLU A 116 24.94 5.95 -21.39
C GLU A 116 25.36 7.37 -20.99
N ILE A 117 26.42 7.50 -20.18
CA ILE A 117 26.98 8.71 -19.57
C ILE A 117 26.03 9.38 -18.56
N LEU A 118 24.75 9.51 -18.89
CA LEU A 118 23.69 10.00 -18.02
C LEU A 118 22.47 9.12 -18.21
N ASN A 119 21.90 8.68 -17.09
CA ASN A 119 20.61 7.98 -17.11
C ASN A 119 19.49 8.95 -16.71
N GLY A 120 18.56 9.17 -17.63
CA GLY A 120 17.45 10.10 -17.46
C GLY A 120 16.31 9.60 -16.58
N GLU A 121 16.13 8.28 -16.44
CA GLU A 121 15.17 7.71 -15.51
C GLU A 121 15.60 6.32 -15.03
N TYR A 122 15.60 6.14 -13.72
CA TYR A 122 15.59 4.82 -13.09
C TYR A 122 14.69 4.82 -11.87
N GLY A 123 14.11 3.67 -11.57
CA GLY A 123 13.38 3.50 -10.33
C GLY A 123 12.74 2.13 -10.23
N ALA A 124 11.94 1.89 -9.20
CA ALA A 124 11.29 0.61 -8.93
C ALA A 124 9.96 0.87 -8.23
N TRP A 125 8.96 0.03 -8.53
CA TRP A 125 7.65 0.05 -7.86
C TRP A 125 7.74 -0.42 -6.42
N ARG A 126 6.91 0.16 -5.54
CA ARG A 126 6.64 -0.34 -4.18
C ARG A 126 5.24 0.01 -3.66
N SER A 127 4.64 -0.90 -2.91
CA SER A 127 3.49 -0.60 -2.04
C SER A 127 4.00 -0.38 -0.62
N ILE A 128 3.64 0.74 0.02
CA ILE A 128 3.96 0.94 1.44
C ILE A 128 3.23 -0.10 2.31
N ASP A 129 3.86 -0.54 3.40
CA ASP A 129 3.43 -1.63 4.29
C ASP A 129 3.50 -3.04 3.66
N LEU A 130 4.00 -3.19 2.41
CA LEU A 130 4.23 -4.49 1.79
C LEU A 130 5.70 -4.87 1.92
N HIS A 131 5.96 -5.94 2.67
CA HIS A 131 7.32 -6.33 3.07
C HIS A 131 7.69 -7.77 2.72
N THR A 132 9.00 -8.03 2.66
CA THR A 132 9.55 -9.39 2.54
C THR A 132 10.97 -9.52 3.07
N ASP A 133 11.32 -10.68 3.62
CA ASP A 133 12.71 -11.04 3.87
C ASP A 133 13.41 -11.60 2.61
N ASN A 134 12.66 -11.96 1.55
CA ASN A 134 13.22 -12.54 0.32
C ASN A 134 13.13 -11.57 -0.86
N VAL A 135 14.18 -10.77 -1.04
CA VAL A 135 14.23 -9.74 -2.09
C VAL A 135 14.61 -10.35 -3.44
N LEU A 136 13.71 -10.21 -4.42
CA LEU A 136 13.93 -10.67 -5.80
C LEU A 136 13.82 -9.49 -6.79
N PRO A 137 14.92 -9.05 -7.42
CA PRO A 137 14.89 -8.09 -8.53
C PRO A 137 14.08 -8.64 -9.70
N ASN A 138 13.56 -7.76 -10.58
CA ASN A 138 12.72 -8.14 -11.73
C ASN A 138 11.49 -9.00 -11.35
N SER A 139 11.06 -8.97 -10.09
CA SER A 139 9.81 -9.57 -9.62
C SER A 139 8.63 -8.60 -9.72
N GLY A 140 7.44 -9.15 -9.94
CA GLY A 140 6.16 -8.44 -9.85
C GLY A 140 5.66 -8.22 -8.41
N PHE A 141 6.42 -8.69 -7.41
CA PHE A 141 6.12 -8.47 -6.00
C PHE A 141 6.76 -7.15 -5.53
N TYR A 142 5.99 -6.07 -5.60
CA TYR A 142 6.46 -4.69 -5.41
C TYR A 142 6.50 -4.29 -3.92
N ASN A 143 7.34 -4.94 -3.12
CA ASN A 143 7.60 -4.58 -1.71
C ASN A 143 8.65 -3.45 -1.57
N GLU A 144 8.71 -2.86 -0.37
CA GLU A 144 9.65 -1.77 -0.04
C GLU A 144 11.11 -2.21 -0.13
N GLU A 145 11.45 -3.42 0.35
CA GLU A 145 12.82 -3.94 0.35
C GLU A 145 13.37 -4.12 -1.07
N ARG A 146 12.52 -4.56 -2.02
CA ARG A 146 12.88 -4.68 -3.43
C ARG A 146 13.19 -3.32 -4.05
N MET A 147 12.38 -2.29 -3.76
CA MET A 147 12.70 -0.95 -4.24
C MET A 147 14.04 -0.51 -3.66
N CYS A 148 14.23 -0.62 -2.34
CA CYS A 148 15.47 -0.21 -1.68
C CYS A 148 16.69 -0.94 -2.25
N HIS A 149 16.63 -2.25 -2.43
CA HIS A 149 17.71 -3.06 -3.01
C HIS A 149 18.10 -2.61 -4.42
N VAL A 150 17.11 -2.35 -5.28
CA VAL A 150 17.34 -1.85 -6.65
C VAL A 150 17.98 -0.46 -6.60
N MET A 151 17.46 0.45 -5.78
CA MET A 151 17.97 1.82 -5.67
C MET A 151 19.39 1.86 -5.12
N GLU A 152 19.63 1.16 -4.00
CA GLU A 152 20.93 1.13 -3.34
C GLU A 152 21.99 0.52 -4.24
N THR A 153 21.67 -0.58 -4.93
CA THR A 153 22.59 -1.19 -5.89
C THR A 153 22.95 -0.22 -7.01
N LYS A 154 21.98 0.55 -7.53
CA LYS A 154 22.24 1.57 -8.55
C LYS A 154 23.06 2.74 -8.03
N ILE A 155 22.81 3.22 -6.82
CA ILE A 155 23.64 4.24 -6.17
C ILE A 155 25.08 3.74 -6.05
N ARG A 156 25.28 2.52 -5.52
CA ARG A 156 26.60 1.92 -5.33
C ARG A 156 27.38 1.84 -6.65
N LEU A 157 26.74 1.33 -7.69
CA LEU A 157 27.35 1.11 -8.99
C LEU A 157 27.62 2.43 -9.73
N ALA A 158 26.74 3.43 -9.64
CA ALA A 158 26.96 4.75 -10.22
C ALA A 158 28.11 5.49 -9.51
N GLU A 159 28.14 5.47 -8.18
CA GLU A 159 29.20 6.12 -7.38
C GLU A 159 30.58 5.48 -7.60
N ALA A 160 30.63 4.17 -7.85
CA ALA A 160 31.87 3.47 -8.19
C ALA A 160 32.49 3.93 -9.53
N ILE A 161 31.69 4.51 -10.42
CA ILE A 161 32.12 5.00 -11.74
C ILE A 161 31.88 6.51 -11.92
N LYS A 162 31.73 7.27 -10.84
CA LYS A 162 31.41 8.72 -10.86
C LYS A 162 32.31 9.59 -11.74
N ASP A 163 33.56 9.18 -11.99
CA ASP A 163 34.49 9.88 -12.88
C ASP A 163 34.27 9.58 -14.38
N LYS A 164 33.33 8.69 -14.70
CA LYS A 164 33.00 8.21 -16.06
C LYS A 164 31.55 8.47 -16.47
N CYS A 165 30.71 8.98 -15.57
CA CYS A 165 29.32 9.34 -15.86
C CYS A 165 28.99 10.74 -15.33
N CYS A 166 27.98 11.38 -15.90
CA CYS A 166 27.42 12.63 -15.39
C CYS A 166 26.46 12.44 -14.22
N GLY A 167 25.89 11.24 -14.07
CA GLY A 167 24.97 10.89 -12.98
C GLY A 167 23.72 10.17 -13.48
N HIS A 168 22.67 10.21 -12.67
CA HIS A 168 21.40 9.54 -12.95
C HIS A 168 20.22 10.23 -12.24
N PHE A 169 19.03 10.15 -12.82
CA PHE A 169 17.81 10.74 -12.26
C PHE A 169 16.86 9.66 -11.74
N GLN A 170 16.59 9.70 -10.44
CA GLN A 170 15.61 8.83 -9.81
C GLN A 170 14.20 9.24 -10.24
N TRP A 171 13.45 8.29 -10.79
CA TRP A 171 12.05 8.38 -11.15
C TRP A 171 11.23 7.59 -10.12
N ILE A 172 10.58 8.23 -9.14
CA ILE A 172 10.29 9.67 -8.98
C ILE A 172 10.39 10.10 -7.53
N PHE A 173 10.54 11.41 -7.32
CA PHE A 173 10.55 11.97 -5.98
C PHE A 173 9.21 11.74 -5.24
N ASN A 174 8.10 12.20 -5.83
CA ASN A 174 6.76 12.00 -5.27
C ASN A 174 5.94 11.09 -6.20
N SER A 175 5.25 10.10 -5.63
CA SER A 175 4.23 9.36 -6.36
C SER A 175 3.16 10.33 -6.88
N HIS A 176 2.74 10.16 -8.13
CA HIS A 176 1.78 11.06 -8.77
C HIS A 176 0.74 10.30 -9.61
N ASP A 177 -0.38 10.94 -9.89
CA ASP A 177 -1.44 10.43 -10.75
C ASP A 177 -0.93 10.13 -12.16
N ASN A 178 -1.36 9.01 -12.74
CA ASN A 178 -1.02 8.64 -14.11
C ASN A 178 -2.26 8.05 -14.79
N PRO A 179 -3.14 8.89 -15.38
CA PRO A 179 -4.44 8.46 -15.89
C PRO A 179 -4.37 7.49 -17.08
N GLY A 180 -3.21 7.39 -17.74
CA GLY A 180 -2.96 6.37 -18.78
C GLY A 180 -2.70 4.96 -18.22
N ARG A 181 -2.81 4.77 -16.91
CA ARG A 181 -2.54 3.52 -16.21
C ARG A 181 -3.76 3.04 -15.43
N THR A 182 -3.72 1.78 -15.01
CA THR A 182 -4.76 1.14 -14.19
C THR A 182 -4.23 0.69 -12.82
N GLN A 183 -2.95 0.94 -12.51
CA GLN A 183 -2.35 0.43 -11.27
C GLN A 183 -2.72 1.29 -10.06
N ASN A 184 -3.18 0.63 -9.00
CA ASN A 184 -3.69 1.20 -7.76
C ASN A 184 -2.90 0.69 -6.53
N GLY A 185 -1.60 0.48 -6.68
CA GLY A 185 -0.75 -0.21 -5.71
C GLY A 185 0.08 0.68 -4.78
N GLU A 186 -0.32 1.93 -4.52
CA GLU A 186 0.50 2.84 -3.69
C GLU A 186 0.69 2.32 -2.25
N GLY A 187 -0.35 1.76 -1.64
CA GLY A 187 -0.30 1.12 -0.33
C GLY A 187 -0.85 -0.30 -0.34
N PHE A 188 -0.46 -1.11 0.66
CA PHE A 188 -0.87 -2.51 0.75
C PHE A 188 -2.35 -2.66 1.12
N ARG A 189 -2.84 -1.90 2.11
CA ARG A 189 -4.25 -1.92 2.57
C ARG A 189 -5.18 -1.42 1.49
N GLU A 190 -6.38 -1.98 1.34
CA GLU A 190 -7.35 -1.50 0.32
C GLU A 190 -7.66 0.00 0.48
N ILE A 191 -7.74 0.51 1.71
CA ILE A 191 -7.97 1.93 1.95
C ILE A 191 -6.80 2.85 1.51
N ASP A 192 -5.61 2.30 1.24
CA ASP A 192 -4.42 3.02 0.79
C ASP A 192 -4.08 2.74 -0.69
N ARG A 193 -4.88 1.94 -1.39
CA ARG A 193 -4.67 1.55 -2.79
C ARG A 193 -5.05 2.66 -3.78
N ILE A 194 -4.47 3.85 -3.59
CA ILE A 194 -4.71 5.01 -4.45
C ILE A 194 -4.25 4.70 -5.88
N GLY A 195 -5.12 4.97 -6.84
CA GLY A 195 -4.83 4.78 -8.25
C GLY A 195 -5.83 5.48 -9.17
N PRO A 196 -5.47 5.72 -10.44
CA PRO A 196 -4.22 5.27 -11.07
C PRO A 196 -3.02 6.18 -10.73
N VAL A 197 -1.99 5.61 -10.09
CA VAL A 197 -0.81 6.34 -9.56
C VAL A 197 0.48 5.65 -10.00
N ASN A 198 1.52 6.43 -10.28
CA ASN A 198 2.89 5.94 -10.42
C ASN A 198 3.56 5.84 -9.03
N TYR A 199 3.50 4.68 -8.39
CA TYR A 199 4.02 4.42 -7.05
C TYR A 199 5.51 3.99 -7.04
N LYS A 200 6.35 4.78 -7.73
CA LYS A 200 7.82 4.70 -7.61
C LYS A 200 8.38 5.86 -6.77
N GLY A 201 7.49 6.60 -6.13
CA GLY A 201 7.77 7.74 -5.27
C GLY A 201 8.61 7.37 -4.07
N LEU A 202 9.60 8.21 -3.74
CA LEU A 202 10.21 8.23 -2.41
C LEU A 202 9.21 8.72 -1.35
N ILE A 203 8.19 9.46 -1.79
CA ILE A 203 7.09 10.01 -1.00
C ILE A 203 5.77 9.51 -1.59
N THR A 204 4.81 9.17 -0.72
CA THR A 204 3.44 8.84 -1.12
C THR A 204 2.65 10.08 -1.58
N PRO A 205 1.53 9.95 -2.31
CA PRO A 205 0.69 11.09 -2.70
C PRO A 205 0.11 11.88 -1.52
N TRP A 206 0.00 11.24 -0.35
CA TRP A 206 -0.43 11.91 0.89
C TRP A 206 0.73 12.52 1.69
N GLY A 207 1.99 12.32 1.27
CA GLY A 207 3.16 13.01 1.82
C GLY A 207 3.96 12.19 2.84
N GLU A 208 3.72 10.88 2.97
CA GLU A 208 4.48 9.99 3.86
C GLU A 208 5.79 9.55 3.20
N PHE A 209 6.87 9.54 3.97
CA PHE A 209 8.18 9.07 3.49
C PHE A 209 8.28 7.55 3.52
N THR A 210 8.99 7.01 2.55
CA THR A 210 9.25 5.57 2.41
C THR A 210 10.63 5.23 2.95
N ASP A 211 10.91 3.94 3.16
CA ASP A 211 12.26 3.48 3.47
C ASP A 211 13.30 3.98 2.46
N ALA A 212 12.92 4.05 1.17
CA ALA A 212 13.79 4.54 0.11
C ALA A 212 14.15 6.03 0.29
N TYR A 213 13.27 6.86 0.85
CA TYR A 213 13.60 8.25 1.16
C TYR A 213 14.79 8.36 2.13
N TYR A 214 14.77 7.55 3.20
CA TYR A 214 15.84 7.49 4.19
C TYR A 214 17.12 6.85 3.63
N LEU A 215 17.01 5.90 2.69
CA LEU A 215 18.14 5.41 1.91
C LEU A 215 18.82 6.55 1.12
N TYR A 216 18.07 7.38 0.39
CA TYR A 216 18.68 8.52 -0.33
C TYR A 216 19.26 9.56 0.63
N ARG A 217 18.59 9.87 1.74
CA ARG A 217 19.12 10.80 2.76
C ARG A 217 20.45 10.33 3.33
N SER A 218 20.53 9.07 3.77
CA SER A 218 21.77 8.50 4.32
C SER A 218 22.93 8.53 3.32
N ASN A 219 22.61 8.46 2.03
CA ASN A 219 23.60 8.50 0.95
C ASN A 219 23.97 9.90 0.49
N TYR A 220 23.12 10.93 0.58
CA TYR A 220 23.42 12.22 -0.06
C TYR A 220 23.45 13.43 0.88
N ILE A 221 23.07 13.26 2.15
CA ILE A 221 23.18 14.32 3.17
C ILE A 221 24.44 14.09 4.02
N SER A 222 25.27 15.12 4.17
CA SER A 222 26.43 15.05 5.07
C SER A 222 25.98 14.93 6.52
N SER A 223 26.62 14.03 7.28
CA SER A 223 26.35 13.86 8.71
C SER A 223 26.83 15.03 9.57
N GLU A 224 27.69 15.91 9.05
CA GLU A 224 28.03 17.18 9.69
C GLU A 224 26.86 18.16 9.66
N LYS A 225 26.02 18.08 8.62
CA LYS A 225 24.87 18.98 8.41
C LYS A 225 23.65 18.47 9.16
N GLU A 226 23.25 17.24 8.87
CA GLU A 226 22.04 16.60 9.41
C GLU A 226 22.37 15.11 9.68
N PRO A 227 22.97 14.78 10.84
CA PRO A 227 23.25 13.40 11.18
C PRO A 227 21.95 12.64 11.40
N MET A 228 21.85 11.44 10.84
CA MET A 228 20.61 10.67 10.86
C MET A 228 20.85 9.18 11.05
N VAL A 229 19.88 8.51 11.68
CA VAL A 229 19.80 7.06 11.84
C VAL A 229 18.34 6.67 11.63
N TYR A 230 18.11 5.62 10.85
CA TYR A 230 16.78 5.10 10.54
C TYR A 230 16.83 3.56 10.48
N ILE A 231 16.13 2.90 11.38
CA ILE A 231 16.00 1.44 11.43
C ILE A 231 14.90 1.05 10.44
N VAL A 232 15.24 0.27 9.41
CA VAL A 232 14.22 -0.26 8.49
C VAL A 232 13.27 -1.15 9.29
N SER A 233 11.95 -0.97 9.08
CA SER A 233 10.79 -1.66 9.71
C SER A 233 9.84 -0.79 10.55
N HIS A 234 9.84 0.55 10.42
CA HIS A 234 8.76 1.40 10.99
C HIS A 234 7.36 1.02 10.45
N THR A 235 7.29 0.60 9.19
CA THR A 235 6.07 0.07 8.53
C THR A 235 5.94 -1.46 8.63
N TRP A 236 6.90 -2.15 9.28
CA TRP A 236 6.94 -3.62 9.39
C TRP A 236 7.05 -4.11 10.85
N PRO A 237 6.11 -3.76 11.75
CA PRO A 237 6.15 -4.15 13.17
C PRO A 237 5.99 -5.66 13.40
N ASN A 238 5.48 -6.37 12.39
CA ASN A 238 5.25 -7.80 12.38
C ASN A 238 6.35 -8.55 11.64
N ARG A 239 7.60 -8.10 11.74
CA ARG A 239 8.69 -8.77 11.01
C ARG A 239 8.90 -10.22 11.46
N TRP A 240 8.80 -10.49 12.77
CA TRP A 240 8.99 -11.84 13.33
C TRP A 240 8.00 -12.14 14.44
N ILE A 241 7.57 -13.41 14.51
CA ILE A 241 6.77 -13.91 15.64
C ILE A 241 7.61 -14.55 16.76
N ASN A 242 8.82 -15.02 16.44
CA ASN A 242 9.69 -15.72 17.39
C ASN A 242 11.04 -15.01 17.57
N ALA A 243 11.51 -14.97 18.82
CA ALA A 243 12.88 -14.64 19.15
C ALA A 243 13.87 -15.67 18.57
N GLY A 244 15.14 -15.28 18.43
CA GLY A 244 16.22 -16.12 17.92
C GLY A 244 17.19 -15.36 17.03
N ASN A 245 18.05 -16.08 16.32
CA ASN A 245 18.99 -15.47 15.39
C ASN A 245 18.23 -14.93 14.17
N LYS A 246 18.49 -13.67 13.83
CA LYS A 246 17.91 -12.97 12.69
C LYS A 246 19.00 -12.38 11.81
N ASP A 247 18.68 -12.31 10.52
CA ASP A 247 19.52 -11.72 9.49
C ASP A 247 18.89 -10.43 8.97
N SER A 248 19.66 -9.67 8.18
CA SER A 248 19.16 -8.52 7.41
C SER A 248 18.49 -7.43 8.26
N ILE A 249 19.04 -7.12 9.44
CA ILE A 249 18.61 -5.92 10.19
C ILE A 249 19.35 -4.74 9.61
N ILE A 250 18.62 -3.93 8.83
CA ILE A 250 19.15 -2.82 8.06
C ILE A 250 18.92 -1.51 8.82
N VAL A 251 19.95 -0.67 8.83
CA VAL A 251 19.89 0.71 9.31
C VAL A 251 20.48 1.64 8.25
N TYR A 252 19.69 2.61 7.81
CA TYR A 252 20.16 3.71 6.96
C TYR A 252 20.71 4.83 7.84
N SER A 253 21.97 5.23 7.60
CA SER A 253 22.61 6.31 8.35
C SER A 253 23.77 6.93 7.56
N ASN A 254 23.94 8.24 7.70
CA ASN A 254 25.12 8.96 7.21
C ASN A 254 26.24 9.08 8.27
N CYS A 255 26.01 8.60 9.50
CA CYS A 255 26.98 8.67 10.59
C CYS A 255 28.24 7.84 10.29
N GLU A 256 29.36 8.16 10.93
CA GLU A 256 30.63 7.41 10.78
C GLU A 256 30.51 5.98 11.31
N GLU A 257 29.83 5.81 12.45
CA GLU A 257 29.56 4.51 13.06
C GLU A 257 28.11 4.42 13.53
N VAL A 258 27.53 3.23 13.46
CA VAL A 258 26.23 2.92 14.05
C VAL A 258 26.35 1.73 14.98
N GLU A 259 25.70 1.83 16.15
CA GLU A 259 25.56 0.73 17.11
C GLU A 259 24.09 0.30 17.20
N LEU A 260 23.84 -0.99 17.10
CA LEU A 260 22.51 -1.58 17.20
C LEU A 260 22.35 -2.33 18.53
N PHE A 261 21.17 -2.24 19.13
CA PHE A 261 20.81 -2.82 20.41
C PHE A 261 19.48 -3.59 20.32
N ASN A 262 19.34 -4.68 21.09
CA ASN A 262 18.06 -5.37 21.29
C ASN A 262 17.54 -5.22 22.73
N ASP A 263 17.25 -3.98 23.09
CA ASP A 263 16.51 -3.42 24.21
C ASP A 263 16.87 -1.92 24.20
N LEU A 264 16.16 -1.08 24.96
CA LEU A 264 16.46 0.33 24.99
C LEU A 264 17.83 0.58 25.64
N LYS A 265 18.85 0.87 24.83
CA LYS A 265 20.23 1.20 25.24
C LYS A 265 21.03 0.03 25.86
N TYR A 266 20.50 -1.20 25.82
CA TYR A 266 21.12 -2.41 26.37
C TYR A 266 21.14 -3.54 25.34
N PHE A 267 21.97 -4.57 25.57
CA PHE A 267 22.21 -5.68 24.62
C PHE A 267 22.71 -5.20 23.25
N SER A 268 23.87 -4.55 23.22
CA SER A 268 24.54 -4.12 21.99
C SER A 268 24.98 -5.32 21.15
N PHE A 269 24.76 -5.22 19.83
CA PHE A 269 25.34 -6.09 18.80
C PHE A 269 26.64 -5.50 18.23
N GLY A 270 27.19 -4.48 18.87
CA GLY A 270 28.42 -3.82 18.49
C GLY A 270 28.24 -2.72 17.44
N LYS A 271 29.29 -1.90 17.31
CA LYS A 271 29.38 -0.83 16.32
C LYS A 271 29.82 -1.37 14.97
N LYS A 272 29.24 -0.83 13.90
CA LYS A 272 29.72 -0.99 12.52
C LYS A 272 30.11 0.36 11.96
N LYS A 273 31.08 0.38 11.03
CA LYS A 273 31.56 1.57 10.34
C LYS A 273 30.85 1.77 9.02
N ASN A 274 30.61 3.02 8.65
CA ASN A 274 30.08 3.40 7.34
C ASN A 274 31.02 2.92 6.23
N GLN A 275 30.48 2.25 5.22
CA GLN A 275 31.26 1.72 4.08
C GLN A 275 31.21 2.64 2.84
N GLY A 276 30.59 3.82 2.95
CA GLY A 276 30.48 4.79 1.88
C GLY A 276 29.16 4.72 1.12
N LYS A 277 29.12 5.37 -0.06
CA LYS A 277 27.90 5.50 -0.85
C LYS A 277 27.41 4.16 -1.40
N GLY A 278 26.09 4.00 -1.47
CA GLY A 278 25.41 2.78 -1.91
C GLY A 278 25.57 1.62 -0.93
N THR A 279 25.72 1.92 0.36
CA THR A 279 25.80 0.92 1.43
C THR A 279 24.96 1.33 2.62
N HIS A 280 24.40 0.34 3.30
CA HIS A 280 23.72 0.48 4.57
C HIS A 280 24.47 -0.26 5.68
N PHE A 281 24.08 -0.01 6.92
CA PHE A 281 24.53 -0.81 8.05
C PHE A 281 23.62 -2.04 8.18
N GLN A 282 24.20 -3.24 8.18
CA GLN A 282 23.44 -4.48 8.31
C GLN A 282 23.96 -5.29 9.50
N TRP A 283 23.10 -5.93 10.26
CA TRP A 283 23.48 -6.98 11.23
C TRP A 283 22.84 -8.31 10.83
N ASP A 284 23.67 -9.35 10.83
CA ASP A 284 23.32 -10.71 10.46
C ASP A 284 23.63 -11.67 11.59
N ASN A 285 22.87 -12.76 11.66
CA ASN A 285 22.94 -13.81 12.67
C ASN A 285 23.02 -13.25 14.11
N VAL A 286 22.25 -12.20 14.39
CA VAL A 286 22.17 -11.60 15.73
C VAL A 286 20.97 -12.16 16.48
N ASN A 287 21.18 -12.50 17.75
CA ASN A 287 20.14 -13.10 18.57
C ASN A 287 19.16 -12.05 19.11
N ILE A 288 18.04 -11.86 18.41
CA ILE A 288 16.94 -10.99 18.80
C ILE A 288 16.08 -11.72 19.85
N LYS A 289 16.05 -11.19 21.06
CA LYS A 289 15.31 -11.70 22.22
C LYS A 289 14.04 -10.91 22.53
N TYR A 290 14.05 -9.61 22.25
CA TYR A 290 13.04 -8.68 22.72
C TYR A 290 12.44 -7.82 21.61
N ASN A 291 11.34 -7.17 21.92
CA ASN A 291 10.53 -6.39 20.99
C ASN A 291 11.00 -4.94 20.75
N ILE A 292 12.19 -4.55 21.22
CA ILE A 292 12.77 -3.25 20.94
C ILE A 292 14.03 -3.43 20.10
N LEU A 293 14.12 -2.69 19.01
CA LEU A 293 15.39 -2.39 18.36
C LEU A 293 15.70 -0.91 18.56
N TYR A 294 16.94 -0.62 18.93
CA TYR A 294 17.41 0.73 19.20
C TYR A 294 18.75 0.92 18.52
N ALA A 295 18.93 2.04 17.82
CA ALA A 295 20.15 2.35 17.09
C ALA A 295 20.71 3.71 17.50
N ARG A 296 22.04 3.83 17.52
CA ARG A 296 22.77 5.08 17.77
C ARG A 296 23.78 5.34 16.68
N GLY A 297 23.78 6.55 16.17
CA GLY A 297 24.76 7.05 15.20
C GLY A 297 25.81 7.89 15.90
N TYR A 298 27.07 7.71 15.53
CA TYR A 298 28.21 8.39 16.10
C TYR A 298 29.06 9.08 15.04
N ASN A 299 29.52 10.29 15.35
CA ASN A 299 30.54 11.03 14.61
C ASN A 299 31.63 11.48 15.59
N ASN A 300 32.90 11.25 15.26
CA ASN A 300 34.04 11.55 16.14
C ASN A 300 33.88 10.96 17.56
N GLY A 301 33.26 9.77 17.65
CA GLY A 301 32.97 9.08 18.92
C GLY A 301 31.78 9.64 19.72
N ASN A 302 31.18 10.77 19.33
CA ASN A 302 30.02 11.36 19.99
C ASN A 302 28.72 10.82 19.40
N MET A 303 27.74 10.50 20.23
CA MET A 303 26.40 10.15 19.77
C MET A 303 25.71 11.39 19.21
N VAL A 304 25.25 11.32 17.96
CA VAL A 304 24.66 12.47 17.23
C VAL A 304 23.22 12.21 16.76
N ALA A 305 22.81 10.95 16.64
CA ALA A 305 21.46 10.56 16.23
C ALA A 305 21.08 9.23 16.91
N GLU A 306 19.77 9.01 17.09
CA GLU A 306 19.22 7.76 17.60
C GLU A 306 17.87 7.47 16.97
N ASP A 307 17.49 6.19 16.97
CA ASP A 307 16.21 5.73 16.45
C ASP A 307 15.73 4.46 17.18
N ILE A 308 14.42 4.24 17.21
CA ILE A 308 13.76 3.19 18.00
C ILE A 308 12.53 2.65 17.27
N ILE A 309 12.42 1.33 17.16
CA ILE A 309 11.17 0.67 16.75
C ILE A 309 10.71 -0.35 17.80
N VAL A 310 9.40 -0.59 17.83
CA VAL A 310 8.75 -1.60 18.69
C VAL A 310 8.05 -2.64 17.83
N LEU A 311 8.43 -3.91 17.98
CA LEU A 311 7.86 -5.04 17.27
C LEU A 311 6.67 -5.63 18.04
N ASN A 312 5.68 -6.20 17.34
CA ASN A 312 4.42 -6.61 17.96
C ASN A 312 4.49 -7.96 18.71
N HIS A 313 5.17 -8.95 18.16
CA HIS A 313 5.02 -10.35 18.60
C HIS A 313 6.17 -10.88 19.45
N LEU A 314 7.23 -10.10 19.62
CA LEU A 314 8.39 -10.53 20.41
C LEU A 314 8.18 -10.30 21.92
N PRO A 315 8.92 -11.01 22.79
CA PRO A 315 8.90 -10.75 24.22
C PRO A 315 9.21 -9.30 24.55
N LYS A 316 8.45 -8.73 25.50
CA LYS A 316 8.65 -7.35 25.93
C LYS A 316 10.05 -7.13 26.49
N ALA A 317 10.72 -6.08 26.03
CA ALA A 317 12.09 -5.79 26.45
C ALA A 317 12.20 -5.43 27.96
N PRO A 318 13.27 -5.83 28.66
CA PRO A 318 13.47 -5.55 30.09
C PRO A 318 13.38 -4.05 30.44
N ASN A 319 13.97 -3.20 29.60
CA ASN A 319 13.99 -1.76 29.82
C ASN A 319 12.84 -1.01 29.10
N PHE A 320 11.79 -1.71 28.66
CA PHE A 320 10.64 -1.08 27.99
C PHE A 320 10.03 0.08 28.78
N LYS A 321 10.02 0.01 30.12
CA LYS A 321 9.48 1.07 30.98
C LYS A 321 10.18 2.43 30.79
N MET A 322 11.40 2.45 30.26
CA MET A 322 12.11 3.70 29.95
C MET A 322 11.55 4.44 28.73
N LEU A 323 10.73 3.80 27.90
CA LEU A 323 9.96 4.47 26.84
C LEU A 323 8.70 5.16 27.39
N LEU A 324 8.27 4.80 28.60
CA LEU A 324 7.02 5.30 29.19
C LEU A 324 7.23 6.70 29.77
N THR A 325 6.24 7.56 29.57
CA THR A 325 6.20 8.90 30.17
C THR A 325 5.70 8.79 31.62
N SER A 326 6.40 9.45 32.55
CA SER A 326 6.03 9.48 33.98
C SER A 326 4.86 10.42 34.29
N ASP A 327 4.70 11.51 33.55
CA ASP A 327 3.63 12.51 33.68
C ASP A 327 2.61 12.40 32.52
N ASP A 328 1.94 11.26 32.45
CA ASP A 328 0.96 10.96 31.41
C ASP A 328 -0.43 11.50 31.81
N THR A 329 -0.55 12.83 31.94
CA THR A 329 -1.78 13.48 32.44
C THR A 329 -2.57 14.20 31.35
N ILE A 330 -2.04 14.27 30.13
CA ILE A 330 -2.57 15.07 29.02
C ILE A 330 -4.00 14.68 28.60
N ILE A 331 -4.38 13.41 28.75
CA ILE A 331 -5.72 12.88 28.46
C ILE A 331 -6.66 12.86 29.67
N ASN A 332 -6.19 13.27 30.85
CA ASN A 332 -7.02 13.25 32.05
C ASN A 332 -8.24 14.16 31.87
N PRO A 333 -9.44 13.72 32.29
CA PRO A 333 -10.62 14.56 32.29
C PRO A 333 -10.37 15.85 33.09
N LYS A 334 -10.82 16.99 32.55
CA LYS A 334 -10.79 18.26 33.28
C LYS A 334 -11.87 18.30 34.36
N ASP A 335 -11.49 18.70 35.58
CA ASP A 335 -12.40 18.84 36.70
C ASP A 335 -13.59 19.76 36.38
N GLY A 336 -14.78 19.34 36.82
CA GLY A 336 -16.04 20.08 36.61
C GLY A 336 -16.62 19.98 35.19
N TYR A 337 -16.00 19.22 34.29
CA TYR A 337 -16.53 18.95 32.95
C TYR A 337 -17.06 17.53 32.82
N TYR A 338 -18.24 17.41 32.21
CA TYR A 338 -18.82 16.15 31.78
C TYR A 338 -18.52 15.93 30.30
N TYR A 339 -17.76 14.88 29.98
CA TYR A 339 -17.36 14.57 28.62
C TYR A 339 -18.50 13.91 27.87
N LEU A 340 -18.92 14.55 26.78
CA LEU A 340 -20.02 14.13 25.91
C LEU A 340 -19.52 13.23 24.79
N TYR A 341 -18.38 13.56 24.20
CA TYR A 341 -17.75 12.78 23.14
C TYR A 341 -16.26 12.61 23.43
N ARG A 342 -15.76 11.43 23.12
CA ARG A 342 -14.33 11.11 22.98
C ARG A 342 -14.22 10.27 21.73
N VAL A 343 -13.39 10.67 20.78
CA VAL A 343 -13.27 10.01 19.47
C VAL A 343 -11.82 9.67 19.22
N ASN A 344 -11.55 8.39 18.93
CA ASN A 344 -10.28 7.90 18.43
C ASN A 344 -10.27 8.07 16.89
N CYS A 345 -9.71 9.17 16.39
CA CYS A 345 -9.80 9.52 14.97
C CYS A 345 -9.04 8.48 14.11
N GLY A 346 -9.75 7.84 13.17
CA GLY A 346 -9.18 6.79 12.32
C GLY A 346 -8.85 5.48 13.04
N GLY A 347 -9.40 5.25 14.24
CA GLY A 347 -9.13 4.05 15.04
C GLY A 347 -10.37 3.46 15.71
N PRO A 348 -10.23 2.28 16.35
CA PRO A 348 -11.32 1.56 17.01
C PRO A 348 -11.74 2.19 18.34
N ASN A 349 -12.79 1.62 18.94
CA ASN A 349 -13.13 1.87 20.33
C ASN A 349 -11.91 1.57 21.22
N TYR A 350 -11.56 2.50 22.08
CA TYR A 350 -10.38 2.40 22.94
C TYR A 350 -10.73 2.83 24.37
N LYS A 351 -10.36 2.01 25.36
CA LYS A 351 -10.54 2.34 26.77
C LYS A 351 -9.20 2.78 27.35
N ASP A 352 -9.11 4.05 27.74
CA ASP A 352 -7.88 4.61 28.33
C ASP A 352 -7.66 4.10 29.76
N LYS A 353 -6.48 4.39 30.33
CA LYS A 353 -6.14 4.02 31.71
C LYS A 353 -7.05 4.61 32.79
N ASN A 354 -7.75 5.70 32.47
CA ASN A 354 -8.70 6.35 33.37
C ASN A 354 -10.10 5.68 33.28
N GLY A 355 -10.25 4.68 32.42
CA GLY A 355 -11.49 3.96 32.18
C GLY A 355 -12.46 4.66 31.24
N ASN A 356 -12.08 5.77 30.60
CA ASN A 356 -12.93 6.46 29.63
C ASN A 356 -12.91 5.72 28.30
N LEU A 357 -14.09 5.63 27.67
CA LEU A 357 -14.23 5.11 26.32
C LEU A 357 -14.02 6.22 25.30
N TRP A 358 -13.02 6.06 24.46
CA TRP A 358 -12.84 6.77 23.19
C TRP A 358 -13.55 5.96 22.10
N LEU A 359 -14.54 6.57 21.47
CA LEU A 359 -15.37 5.95 20.47
C LEU A 359 -14.60 5.78 19.17
N ALA A 360 -14.83 4.66 18.49
CA ALA A 360 -14.31 4.41 17.15
C ALA A 360 -14.71 5.56 16.21
N ASP A 361 -13.79 5.98 15.35
CA ASP A 361 -14.15 6.90 14.27
C ASP A 361 -15.16 6.26 13.33
N LYS A 362 -16.03 7.10 12.79
CA LYS A 362 -17.17 6.67 11.99
C LYS A 362 -17.56 7.73 10.97
N HIS A 363 -18.14 7.27 9.86
CA HIS A 363 -18.55 8.12 8.76
C HIS A 363 -19.86 8.84 9.08
N LEU A 364 -19.94 10.11 8.72
CA LEU A 364 -21.16 10.90 8.90
C LEU A 364 -22.12 10.67 7.72
N ASN A 365 -23.00 9.68 7.86
CA ASN A 365 -23.90 9.21 6.80
C ASN A 365 -25.40 9.47 7.04
N SER A 366 -25.76 10.17 8.12
CA SER A 366 -27.16 10.41 8.49
C SER A 366 -27.35 11.68 9.31
N ASP A 367 -28.55 12.25 9.25
CA ASP A 367 -28.99 13.36 10.09
C ASP A 367 -29.23 12.90 11.53
N ASN A 368 -28.98 13.76 12.52
CA ASN A 368 -29.03 13.43 13.96
C ASN A 368 -27.94 12.43 14.40
N SER A 369 -26.75 12.55 13.82
CA SER A 369 -25.58 11.70 14.09
C SER A 369 -24.32 12.55 14.31
N TRP A 370 -23.23 11.89 14.64
CA TRP A 370 -21.91 12.49 14.66
C TRP A 370 -20.97 11.66 13.78
N GLY A 371 -19.87 12.23 13.33
CA GLY A 371 -18.88 11.50 12.56
C GLY A 371 -18.01 12.42 11.75
N SER A 372 -17.23 11.83 10.86
CA SER A 372 -16.35 12.54 9.96
C SER A 372 -16.78 12.43 8.50
N LYS A 373 -16.42 13.44 7.72
CA LYS A 373 -16.39 13.41 6.25
C LYS A 373 -15.00 13.80 5.75
N SER A 374 -14.67 13.42 4.53
CA SER A 374 -13.41 13.73 3.86
C SER A 374 -13.64 13.88 2.35
N TRP A 375 -12.56 13.95 1.58
CA TRP A 375 -12.62 14.10 0.12
C TRP A 375 -13.38 12.95 -0.57
N VAL A 376 -13.39 11.75 0.03
CA VAL A 376 -14.11 10.59 -0.50
C VAL A 376 -15.62 10.82 -0.60
N ASP A 377 -16.18 11.68 0.25
CA ASP A 377 -17.60 12.04 0.23
C ASP A 377 -18.03 12.76 -1.06
N ASP A 378 -17.07 13.26 -1.85
CA ASP A 378 -17.33 13.84 -3.17
C ASP A 378 -17.49 12.77 -4.27
N TYR A 379 -17.28 11.48 -3.94
CA TYR A 379 -17.26 10.36 -4.89
C TYR A 379 -18.17 9.21 -4.43
N GLU A 380 -19.24 8.96 -5.18
CA GLU A 380 -20.19 7.88 -4.87
C GLU A 380 -19.53 6.49 -5.02
N GLY A 381 -19.85 5.57 -4.10
CA GLY A 381 -19.46 4.17 -4.17
C GLY A 381 -18.04 3.84 -3.67
N LEU A 382 -17.23 4.83 -3.30
CA LEU A 382 -15.93 4.59 -2.65
C LEU A 382 -16.09 4.20 -1.18
N PRO A 383 -15.18 3.37 -0.61
CA PRO A 383 -15.22 3.03 0.80
C PRO A 383 -15.08 4.29 1.67
N PRO A 384 -15.84 4.40 2.77
CA PRO A 384 -15.57 5.42 3.77
C PRO A 384 -14.11 5.38 4.19
N PHE A 385 -13.50 6.56 4.37
CA PHE A 385 -12.11 6.73 4.81
C PHE A 385 -11.01 6.31 3.82
N TYR A 386 -11.37 5.88 2.60
CA TYR A 386 -10.41 5.64 1.53
C TYR A 386 -9.46 6.84 1.39
N ALA A 387 -8.16 6.56 1.43
CA ALA A 387 -7.05 7.49 1.51
C ALA A 387 -7.30 8.72 2.39
N SER A 388 -7.81 8.46 3.59
CA SER A 388 -8.08 9.46 4.62
C SER A 388 -7.69 8.97 6.02
N GLN A 389 -7.02 7.81 6.14
CA GLN A 389 -6.54 7.25 7.40
C GLN A 389 -5.15 6.64 7.22
N ARG A 390 -4.24 6.87 8.16
CA ARG A 390 -2.96 6.16 8.27
C ARG A 390 -2.70 5.78 9.72
N ARG A 391 -1.65 4.98 9.92
CA ARG A 391 -1.20 4.49 11.21
C ARG A 391 0.32 4.38 11.27
N ILE A 392 0.85 4.45 12.47
CA ILE A 392 2.27 4.21 12.80
C ILE A 392 2.36 3.24 13.98
N PHE A 393 3.54 2.65 14.19
CA PHE A 393 3.77 1.68 15.28
C PHE A 393 4.80 2.19 16.31
N ASP A 394 5.25 3.42 16.13
CA ASP A 394 6.30 4.02 16.91
C ASP A 394 5.79 4.51 18.28
N PRO A 395 6.66 4.54 19.31
CA PRO A 395 6.30 5.07 20.62
C PRO A 395 5.88 6.55 20.57
N ILE A 396 4.73 6.87 21.16
CA ILE A 396 4.26 8.27 21.23
C ILE A 396 4.77 8.93 22.51
N ARG A 397 5.61 9.95 22.37
CA ARG A 397 6.12 10.74 23.50
C ARG A 397 5.02 11.58 24.13
N GLY A 398 5.09 11.74 25.46
CA GLY A 398 4.13 12.55 26.22
C GLY A 398 2.88 11.79 26.66
N THR A 399 2.73 10.51 26.29
CA THR A 399 1.66 9.64 26.80
C THR A 399 2.09 8.17 26.80
N ASN A 400 1.40 7.33 27.57
CA ASN A 400 1.54 5.88 27.51
C ASN A 400 0.40 5.20 26.71
N GLU A 401 -0.58 5.99 26.25
CA GLU A 401 -1.76 5.53 25.50
C GLU A 401 -1.43 5.45 24.00
N TRP A 402 -0.31 4.84 23.61
CA TRP A 402 0.21 4.90 22.23
C TRP A 402 -0.83 4.46 21.20
N LYS A 403 -1.56 3.37 21.47
CA LYS A 403 -2.60 2.85 20.58
C LYS A 403 -3.72 3.84 20.26
N LEU A 404 -4.00 4.82 21.13
CA LEU A 404 -5.00 5.86 20.88
C LEU A 404 -4.49 6.92 19.89
N PHE A 405 -3.18 7.12 19.79
CA PHE A 405 -2.59 8.19 18.99
C PHE A 405 -1.75 7.68 17.80
N GLN A 406 -1.56 6.37 17.71
CA GLN A 406 -0.93 5.68 16.58
C GLN A 406 -1.83 5.58 15.35
N THR A 407 -3.13 5.86 15.49
CA THR A 407 -4.08 6.03 14.39
C THR A 407 -4.50 7.49 14.26
N PHE A 408 -4.72 7.95 13.03
CA PHE A 408 -5.15 9.32 12.77
C PHE A 408 -5.85 9.44 11.42
N ARG A 409 -6.67 10.48 11.28
CA ARG A 409 -7.27 10.88 10.00
C ARG A 409 -6.47 11.98 9.34
N TYR A 410 -6.50 11.99 8.00
CA TYR A 410 -5.99 13.07 7.18
C TYR A 410 -6.95 13.33 6.01
N GLY A 411 -6.93 14.53 5.40
CA GLY A 411 -7.82 14.80 4.26
C GLY A 411 -7.80 16.23 3.73
N ARG A 412 -6.63 16.88 3.73
CA ARG A 412 -6.47 18.32 3.42
C ARG A 412 -7.63 19.17 4.00
N ASN A 413 -8.20 20.06 3.19
CA ASN A 413 -9.31 20.93 3.56
C ASN A 413 -10.69 20.29 3.46
N LYS A 414 -10.76 18.99 3.17
CA LYS A 414 -12.01 18.24 3.05
C LYS A 414 -12.34 17.45 4.32
N LEU A 415 -11.37 17.23 5.20
CA LEU A 415 -11.59 16.56 6.47
C LEU A 415 -12.43 17.46 7.40
N ILE A 416 -13.57 16.93 7.86
CA ILE A 416 -14.43 17.59 8.84
C ILE A 416 -14.94 16.58 9.86
N TYR A 417 -15.19 17.04 11.08
CA TYR A 417 -15.94 16.32 12.11
C TYR A 417 -17.17 17.12 12.52
N SER A 418 -18.32 16.47 12.61
CA SER A 418 -19.59 17.08 13.02
C SER A 418 -20.17 16.34 14.21
N PHE A 419 -20.69 17.09 15.17
CA PHE A 419 -21.39 16.59 16.35
C PHE A 419 -22.69 17.36 16.54
N ASP A 420 -23.81 16.65 16.54
CA ASP A 420 -25.11 17.25 16.89
C ASP A 420 -25.16 17.52 18.39
N LEU A 421 -25.23 18.80 18.76
CA LEU A 421 -25.10 19.30 20.12
C LEU A 421 -26.03 20.49 20.33
N PRO A 422 -26.84 20.53 21.40
CA PRO A 422 -27.70 21.68 21.66
C PRO A 422 -26.88 22.96 21.86
N ASP A 423 -27.51 24.11 21.66
CA ASP A 423 -26.86 25.40 21.89
C ASP A 423 -26.33 25.49 23.34
N GLY A 424 -25.08 25.92 23.49
CA GLY A 424 -24.41 25.90 24.80
C GLY A 424 -22.92 26.17 24.73
N GLU A 425 -22.28 26.23 25.90
CA GLU A 425 -20.83 26.35 26.01
C GLU A 425 -20.18 24.97 26.19
N TYR A 426 -19.13 24.73 25.41
CA TYR A 426 -18.41 23.46 25.37
C TYR A 426 -16.90 23.67 25.47
N LEU A 427 -16.24 22.74 26.14
CA LEU A 427 -14.80 22.52 26.07
C LEU A 427 -14.53 21.53 24.93
N ILE A 428 -13.70 21.94 23.98
CA ILE A 428 -13.30 21.16 22.82
C ILE A 428 -11.79 20.93 22.94
N GLU A 429 -11.38 19.68 22.98
CA GLU A 429 -9.97 19.27 23.03
C GLU A 429 -9.62 18.49 21.77
N LEU A 430 -8.61 18.96 21.06
CA LEU A 430 -8.11 18.36 19.83
C LEU A 430 -6.69 17.84 20.06
N TYR A 431 -6.43 16.61 19.66
CA TYR A 431 -5.17 15.91 19.93
C TYR A 431 -4.47 15.57 18.62
N PHE A 432 -3.16 15.84 18.57
CA PHE A 432 -2.35 15.70 17.37
C PHE A 432 -0.97 15.10 17.70
N ILE A 433 -0.39 14.43 16.70
CA ILE A 433 1.03 14.06 16.61
C ILE A 433 1.52 14.42 15.20
N GLU A 434 2.82 14.64 14.99
CA GLU A 434 3.40 14.60 13.63
C GLU A 434 3.91 13.18 13.36
N PRO A 435 3.23 12.37 12.54
CA PRO A 435 3.54 10.94 12.39
C PRO A 435 4.48 10.61 11.25
N TRP A 436 4.80 11.53 10.34
CA TRP A 436 5.58 11.20 9.12
C TRP A 436 6.87 11.99 9.00
N TYR A 437 6.83 13.28 9.37
CA TYR A 437 7.98 14.15 9.16
C TYR A 437 8.93 14.09 10.36
N GLY A 438 10.17 13.63 10.10
CA GLY A 438 11.25 13.60 11.09
C GLY A 438 11.43 12.27 11.83
N THR A 439 11.09 11.14 11.20
CA THR A 439 11.32 9.79 11.76
C THR A 439 12.78 9.54 12.13
N ASP A 440 13.72 10.10 11.36
CA ASP A 440 15.16 10.06 11.69
C ASP A 440 15.60 10.98 12.86
N ALA A 441 14.63 11.55 13.58
CA ALA A 441 14.70 12.40 14.78
C ALA A 441 15.43 13.75 14.66
N LYS A 442 16.18 14.01 13.59
CA LYS A 442 17.08 15.18 13.48
C LYS A 442 16.79 16.11 12.30
N MET A 443 15.91 15.74 11.39
CA MET A 443 15.48 16.59 10.27
C MET A 443 14.60 17.75 10.74
N ASP A 444 14.93 18.99 10.38
CA ASP A 444 14.04 20.15 10.56
C ASP A 444 12.92 20.12 9.52
N CYS A 445 11.71 19.84 9.98
CA CYS A 445 10.52 19.73 9.14
C CYS A 445 9.56 20.92 9.31
N SER A 446 10.04 22.03 9.87
CA SER A 446 9.22 23.24 10.05
C SER A 446 8.60 23.69 8.72
N GLY A 447 7.29 23.91 8.72
CA GLY A 447 6.53 24.36 7.56
C GLY A 447 6.19 23.27 6.54
N TRP A 448 6.55 22.01 6.77
CA TRP A 448 6.26 20.92 5.84
C TRP A 448 4.79 20.46 5.94
N ARG A 449 4.16 20.73 7.08
CA ARG A 449 2.73 20.60 7.30
C ARG A 449 2.18 21.89 7.91
N LEU A 450 1.30 22.55 7.18
CA LEU A 450 0.70 23.82 7.60
C LEU A 450 -0.78 23.81 7.23
N PHE A 451 -1.63 23.88 8.25
CA PHE A 451 -3.07 23.92 8.08
C PHE A 451 -3.76 24.72 9.17
N ASP A 452 -4.91 25.29 8.85
CA ASP A 452 -5.74 25.99 9.80
C ASP A 452 -6.64 25.01 10.54
N ILE A 453 -7.01 25.35 11.78
CA ILE A 453 -8.03 24.65 12.56
C ILE A 453 -9.18 25.63 12.76
N ALA A 454 -10.38 25.22 12.38
CA ALA A 454 -11.60 25.99 12.60
C ALA A 454 -12.63 25.21 13.42
N ILE A 455 -13.40 25.97 14.20
CA ILE A 455 -14.56 25.48 14.97
C ILE A 455 -15.76 26.35 14.58
N ASN A 456 -16.80 25.74 14.00
CA ASN A 456 -17.97 26.42 13.45
C ASN A 456 -17.55 27.61 12.54
N ASP A 457 -16.69 27.33 11.57
CA ASP A 457 -16.14 28.27 10.57
C ASP A 457 -15.26 29.40 11.12
N GLU A 458 -15.08 29.51 12.44
CA GLU A 458 -14.11 30.42 13.06
C GLU A 458 -12.72 29.76 13.14
N ILE A 459 -11.72 30.35 12.49
CA ILE A 459 -10.32 29.90 12.61
C ILE A 459 -9.83 30.12 14.05
N VAL A 460 -9.51 29.04 14.74
CA VAL A 460 -9.02 29.05 16.12
C VAL A 460 -7.50 28.90 16.21
N ILE A 461 -6.86 28.33 15.19
CA ILE A 461 -5.41 28.32 14.98
C ILE A 461 -5.15 28.49 13.48
N ASN A 462 -4.34 29.48 13.12
CA ASN A 462 -3.87 29.69 11.75
C ASN A 462 -2.47 29.09 11.59
N ASP A 463 -2.19 28.44 10.45
CA ASP A 463 -0.90 27.84 10.09
C ASP A 463 -0.33 26.90 11.17
N PHE A 464 -1.17 25.99 11.68
CA PHE A 464 -0.73 25.03 12.69
C PHE A 464 0.35 24.10 12.13
N ASP A 465 1.48 24.08 12.80
CA ASP A 465 2.65 23.26 12.50
C ASP A 465 2.95 22.36 13.71
N ILE A 466 2.52 21.11 13.64
CA ILE A 466 2.66 20.15 14.75
C ILE A 466 4.15 19.89 15.01
N TRP A 467 4.94 19.71 13.94
CA TRP A 467 6.36 19.40 14.05
C TRP A 467 7.12 20.52 14.73
N LYS A 468 6.86 21.78 14.37
CA LYS A 468 7.51 22.94 14.99
C LYS A 468 7.17 23.07 16.49
N GLU A 469 5.97 22.66 16.89
CA GLU A 469 5.56 22.76 18.29
C GLU A 469 6.12 21.64 19.18
N VAL A 470 6.11 20.40 18.69
CA VAL A 470 6.45 19.23 19.53
C VAL A 470 7.38 18.21 18.88
N GLY A 471 7.69 18.37 17.60
CA GLY A 471 8.47 17.42 16.80
C GLY A 471 7.65 16.19 16.40
N HIS A 472 8.35 15.24 15.81
CA HIS A 472 7.81 13.93 15.44
C HIS A 472 7.31 13.13 16.66
N ASP A 473 6.24 12.34 16.52
CA ASP A 473 5.76 11.37 17.52
C ASP A 473 5.69 11.86 18.95
N LYS A 474 5.20 13.09 19.13
CA LYS A 474 4.91 13.66 20.45
C LYS A 474 3.50 14.22 20.47
N LEU A 475 2.75 13.80 21.48
CA LEU A 475 1.36 14.22 21.66
C LEU A 475 1.28 15.70 22.03
N ILE A 476 0.42 16.44 21.34
CA ILE A 476 -0.02 17.77 21.71
C ILE A 476 -1.54 17.87 21.77
N LYS A 477 -2.04 18.58 22.79
CA LYS A 477 -3.46 18.90 22.97
C LYS A 477 -3.69 20.39 22.80
N LYS A 478 -4.69 20.76 22.00
CA LYS A 478 -5.22 22.13 21.88
C LYS A 478 -6.64 22.17 22.45
N SER A 479 -6.90 23.10 23.38
CA SER A 479 -8.17 23.20 24.09
C SER A 479 -8.84 24.54 23.86
N PHE A 480 -10.13 24.51 23.53
CA PHE A 480 -10.93 25.70 23.25
C PHE A 480 -12.22 25.65 24.06
N ILE A 481 -12.62 26.80 24.61
CA ILE A 481 -13.98 26.98 25.12
C ILE A 481 -14.73 27.77 24.06
N ARG A 482 -15.86 27.22 23.58
CA ARG A 482 -16.67 27.83 22.52
C ARG A 482 -18.16 27.72 22.83
N LYS A 483 -18.89 28.78 22.46
CA LYS A 483 -20.34 28.78 22.48
C LYS A 483 -20.84 28.30 21.12
N ILE A 484 -21.55 27.19 21.13
CA ILE A 484 -22.14 26.57 19.96
C ILE A 484 -23.59 27.04 19.83
N THR A 485 -23.98 27.39 18.60
CA THR A 485 -25.32 27.83 18.22
C THR A 485 -25.77 27.11 16.97
N GLY A 486 -27.06 26.86 16.81
CA GLY A 486 -27.60 26.16 15.64
C GLY A 486 -27.53 24.63 15.76
N GLY A 487 -27.39 24.10 16.98
CA GLY A 487 -27.55 22.66 17.23
C GLY A 487 -26.39 21.77 16.76
N LYS A 488 -25.25 22.33 16.36
CA LYS A 488 -24.14 21.57 15.74
C LYS A 488 -22.77 22.18 16.02
N LEU A 489 -21.84 21.31 16.43
CA LEU A 489 -20.41 21.59 16.46
C LEU A 489 -19.75 21.01 15.21
N VAL A 490 -19.02 21.83 14.47
CA VAL A 490 -18.20 21.42 13.32
C VAL A 490 -16.75 21.78 13.58
N ILE A 491 -15.86 20.80 13.44
CA ILE A 491 -14.41 20.99 13.43
C ILE A 491 -13.93 20.76 12.00
N SER A 492 -13.20 21.70 11.44
CA SER A 492 -12.74 21.67 10.05
C SER A 492 -11.33 22.23 9.90
N PHE A 493 -10.73 22.01 8.73
CA PHE A 493 -9.36 22.46 8.40
C PHE A 493 -9.35 23.29 7.10
N PRO A 494 -9.93 24.51 7.10
CA PRO A 494 -10.36 25.18 5.87
C PRO A 494 -9.23 25.56 4.90
N GLU A 495 -8.04 25.87 5.41
CA GLU A 495 -6.86 26.20 4.60
C GLU A 495 -5.70 25.22 4.89
N VAL A 496 -5.07 24.71 3.82
CA VAL A 496 -3.92 23.81 3.90
C VAL A 496 -2.84 24.29 2.94
N LYS A 497 -1.80 24.93 3.48
CA LYS A 497 -0.69 25.50 2.70
C LYS A 497 0.38 24.47 2.37
N ALA A 498 0.57 23.46 3.22
CA ALA A 498 1.55 22.40 3.02
C ALA A 498 1.10 21.06 3.65
N GLY A 499 1.43 19.94 3.02
CA GLY A 499 1.11 18.59 3.51
C GLY A 499 -0.39 18.30 3.62
N GLN A 500 -0.75 17.46 4.59
CA GLN A 500 -2.14 17.11 4.92
C GLN A 500 -2.53 17.73 6.27
N ALA A 501 -3.75 18.25 6.40
CA ALA A 501 -4.34 18.40 7.72
C ALA A 501 -4.61 17.01 8.30
N LEU A 502 -4.30 16.81 9.57
CA LEU A 502 -4.51 15.54 10.27
C LEU A 502 -4.97 15.76 11.71
N ILE A 503 -5.59 14.74 12.31
CA ILE A 503 -6.04 14.73 13.71
C ILE A 503 -6.09 13.30 14.26
N SER A 504 -5.66 13.12 15.51
CA SER A 504 -5.55 11.80 16.16
C SER A 504 -6.69 11.51 17.14
N ALA A 505 -7.18 12.53 17.86
CA ALA A 505 -8.33 12.35 18.73
C ALA A 505 -9.10 13.66 18.98
N ILE A 506 -10.37 13.53 19.37
CA ILE A 506 -11.24 14.66 19.73
C ILE A 506 -11.94 14.34 21.05
N ALA A 507 -12.02 15.32 21.95
CA ALA A 507 -12.91 15.25 23.11
C ALA A 507 -13.77 16.50 23.21
N VAL A 508 -15.06 16.33 23.50
CA VAL A 508 -16.02 17.42 23.68
C VAL A 508 -16.70 17.25 25.02
N ALA A 509 -16.70 18.30 25.83
CA ALA A 509 -17.25 18.27 27.18
C ALA A 509 -18.07 19.53 27.49
N SER A 510 -18.96 19.44 28.47
CA SER A 510 -19.74 20.57 28.97
C SER A 510 -19.79 20.57 30.49
N LYS A 511 -19.97 21.76 31.09
CA LYS A 511 -20.34 21.85 32.51
C LYS A 511 -21.80 21.45 32.75
N ASN A 512 -22.63 21.46 31.70
CA ASN A 512 -24.02 21.07 31.80
C ASN A 512 -24.17 19.53 31.72
N GLN A 513 -24.44 18.91 32.86
CA GLN A 513 -24.65 17.47 32.98
C GLN A 513 -26.00 16.98 32.45
N SER A 514 -26.93 17.87 32.05
CA SER A 514 -28.21 17.45 31.48
C SER A 514 -28.13 17.09 30.00
N ILE A 515 -27.04 17.46 29.32
CA ILE A 515 -26.85 17.17 27.90
C ILE A 515 -26.67 15.67 27.72
N ARG A 516 -27.41 15.11 26.75
CA ARG A 516 -27.33 13.71 26.36
C ARG A 516 -26.85 13.66 24.90
N PRO A 517 -25.63 13.18 24.63
CA PRO A 517 -25.13 13.05 23.27
C PRO A 517 -26.00 12.08 22.48
N ILE A 518 -26.26 12.43 21.21
CA ILE A 518 -26.98 11.55 20.29
C ILE A 518 -25.97 10.61 19.65
N TYR A 519 -26.18 9.30 19.83
CA TYR A 519 -25.34 8.23 19.30
C TYR A 519 -26.04 7.42 18.21
N LYS A 520 -26.89 8.04 17.39
CA LYS A 520 -27.53 7.34 16.29
C LYS A 520 -26.50 7.07 15.21
N ASN A 521 -25.93 5.88 15.20
CA ASN A 521 -25.19 5.37 14.05
C ASN A 521 -25.55 3.89 13.87
N THR A 522 -25.58 3.46 12.62
CA THR A 522 -25.82 2.07 12.27
C THR A 522 -24.49 1.46 11.84
N PRO A 523 -23.83 0.65 12.69
CA PRO A 523 -22.65 -0.12 12.27
C PRO A 523 -23.03 -1.10 11.16
N LEU A 524 -22.03 -1.61 10.44
CA LEU A 524 -22.27 -2.60 9.38
C LEU A 524 -22.83 -3.91 9.95
N ILE A 525 -22.35 -4.34 11.12
CA ILE A 525 -22.86 -5.48 11.88
C ILE A 525 -23.94 -5.01 12.86
N ILE A 526 -25.19 -5.39 12.60
CA ILE A 526 -26.35 -5.08 13.44
C ILE A 526 -27.07 -6.34 13.93
N ASN A 527 -27.87 -6.21 14.99
CA ASN A 527 -28.70 -7.30 15.55
C ASN A 527 -27.90 -8.59 15.88
N PHE A 528 -26.64 -8.46 16.28
CA PHE A 528 -25.83 -9.61 16.67
C PHE A 528 -26.43 -10.32 17.89
N SER A 529 -26.73 -11.61 17.74
CA SER A 529 -27.36 -12.44 18.78
C SER A 529 -27.02 -13.91 18.56
N GLY A 530 -27.28 -14.77 19.54
CA GLY A 530 -26.94 -16.18 19.46
C GLY A 530 -27.21 -16.94 20.75
N LYS A 531 -26.77 -18.19 20.80
CA LYS A 531 -26.83 -19.01 22.01
C LYS A 531 -25.91 -18.40 23.06
N TYR A 532 -26.49 -17.82 24.11
CA TYR A 532 -25.79 -17.02 25.11
C TYR A 532 -24.50 -17.68 25.62
N ASP A 533 -24.54 -18.94 26.02
CA ASP A 533 -23.37 -19.63 26.58
C ASP A 533 -22.18 -19.73 25.63
N LEU A 534 -22.44 -19.70 24.31
CA LEU A 534 -21.42 -19.83 23.27
C LEU A 534 -20.82 -18.48 22.87
N ILE A 535 -21.60 -17.40 22.96
CA ILE A 535 -21.21 -16.07 22.46
C ILE A 535 -21.08 -15.00 23.55
N LYS A 536 -21.32 -15.32 24.83
CA LYS A 536 -21.27 -14.35 25.94
C LYS A 536 -19.97 -13.55 26.04
N ASN A 537 -18.88 -14.08 25.50
CA ASN A 537 -17.57 -13.44 25.48
C ASN A 537 -17.17 -12.90 24.10
N TRP A 538 -17.98 -13.09 23.06
CA TRP A 538 -17.66 -12.57 21.73
C TRP A 538 -17.84 -11.06 21.70
N GLU A 539 -16.95 -10.37 21.00
CA GLU A 539 -16.92 -8.91 20.95
C GLU A 539 -17.07 -8.43 19.51
N LEU A 540 -17.94 -7.43 19.30
CA LEU A 540 -17.96 -6.67 18.05
C LEU A 540 -16.80 -5.66 18.06
N GLN A 541 -16.01 -5.69 17.00
CA GLN A 541 -14.82 -4.87 16.82
C GLN A 541 -14.90 -4.13 15.48
N SER A 542 -14.10 -3.07 15.35
CA SER A 542 -13.98 -2.25 14.15
C SER A 542 -12.50 -1.96 13.89
N TRP A 543 -12.18 -1.37 12.74
CA TRP A 543 -10.83 -0.91 12.42
C TRP A 543 -9.78 -2.02 12.54
N LEU A 544 -10.08 -3.24 12.04
CA LEU A 544 -9.16 -4.37 12.12
C LEU A 544 -7.76 -4.02 11.60
N ASP A 545 -6.74 -4.42 12.34
CA ASP A 545 -5.35 -4.27 11.94
C ASP A 545 -4.46 -5.43 12.42
N ILE A 546 -3.23 -5.45 11.91
CA ILE A 546 -2.18 -6.34 12.41
C ILE A 546 -1.83 -6.01 13.87
N GLY A 547 -1.44 -7.03 14.64
CA GLY A 547 -1.18 -6.89 16.07
C GLY A 547 -2.45 -6.83 16.94
N ASP A 548 -3.65 -6.79 16.35
CA ASP A 548 -4.89 -6.96 17.09
C ASP A 548 -5.03 -8.38 17.62
N ARG A 549 -5.55 -8.49 18.85
CA ARG A 549 -5.82 -9.78 19.51
C ARG A 549 -6.94 -10.52 18.77
N GLN A 550 -6.65 -11.70 18.24
CA GLN A 550 -7.59 -12.47 17.41
C GLN A 550 -8.78 -13.05 18.18
N TYR A 551 -8.59 -13.38 19.46
CA TYR A 551 -9.59 -14.05 20.29
C TYR A 551 -9.84 -13.32 21.61
N CYS A 552 -11.04 -13.46 22.19
CA CYS A 552 -11.40 -12.78 23.43
C CYS A 552 -10.69 -13.35 24.67
N ASP A 553 -10.34 -14.63 24.62
CA ASP A 553 -9.83 -15.47 25.72
C ASP A 553 -8.39 -15.97 25.48
N SER A 554 -7.69 -15.42 24.48
CA SER A 554 -6.29 -15.73 24.18
C SER A 554 -5.51 -14.47 23.85
N ASN A 555 -4.20 -14.48 24.09
CA ASN A 555 -3.30 -13.37 23.73
C ASN A 555 -2.81 -13.45 22.27
N PHE A 556 -3.26 -14.43 21.48
CA PHE A 556 -2.86 -14.52 20.09
C PHE A 556 -3.31 -13.30 19.31
N SER A 557 -2.44 -12.81 18.43
CA SER A 557 -2.67 -11.62 17.62
C SER A 557 -2.45 -11.89 16.14
N PHE A 558 -3.08 -11.09 15.29
CA PHE A 558 -2.93 -11.19 13.85
C PHE A 558 -1.51 -10.83 13.42
N TYR A 559 -0.83 -11.80 12.82
CA TYR A 559 0.52 -11.65 12.26
C TYR A 559 0.46 -11.17 10.81
N TYR A 560 -0.42 -11.76 10.01
CA TYR A 560 -0.63 -11.38 8.62
C TYR A 560 -2.13 -11.27 8.33
N LEU A 561 -2.51 -10.18 7.68
CA LEU A 561 -3.84 -9.94 7.15
C LEU A 561 -3.75 -9.64 5.64
N PRO A 562 -4.67 -10.19 4.83
CA PRO A 562 -4.81 -9.77 3.44
C PRO A 562 -5.38 -8.34 3.37
N SER A 563 -5.04 -7.62 2.30
CA SER A 563 -5.32 -6.18 2.12
C SER A 563 -6.77 -5.78 2.37
N VAL A 564 -7.72 -6.64 1.99
CA VAL A 564 -9.17 -6.37 2.09
C VAL A 564 -9.68 -6.33 3.52
N LEU A 565 -9.00 -6.98 4.46
CA LEU A 565 -9.54 -7.15 5.81
C LEU A 565 -9.24 -5.96 6.72
N TYR A 566 -8.25 -5.14 6.39
CA TYR A 566 -7.92 -3.96 7.16
C TYR A 566 -9.10 -3.01 7.27
N SER A 567 -9.19 -2.30 8.40
CA SER A 567 -10.20 -1.28 8.71
C SER A 567 -11.66 -1.77 8.87
N ASN A 568 -11.93 -3.06 8.62
CA ASN A 568 -13.30 -3.58 8.65
C ASN A 568 -13.86 -3.81 10.06
N GLU A 569 -15.18 -3.91 10.12
CA GLU A 569 -15.89 -4.49 11.26
C GLU A 569 -15.72 -6.00 11.31
N TRP A 570 -15.62 -6.54 12.52
CA TRP A 570 -15.40 -7.96 12.71
C TRP A 570 -15.88 -8.46 14.07
N ILE A 571 -16.08 -9.78 14.16
CA ILE A 571 -16.49 -10.47 15.36
C ILE A 571 -15.27 -11.20 15.93
N ARG A 572 -14.78 -10.71 17.06
CA ARG A 572 -13.75 -11.39 17.84
C ARG A 572 -14.42 -12.52 18.61
N THR A 573 -14.06 -13.75 18.27
CA THR A 573 -14.63 -14.96 18.88
C THR A 573 -13.78 -15.43 20.06
N SER A 574 -14.30 -16.37 20.85
CA SER A 574 -13.48 -17.15 21.78
C SER A 574 -12.66 -18.18 21.00
N LYS A 575 -11.41 -18.46 21.41
CA LYS A 575 -10.48 -19.39 20.75
C LYS A 575 -11.00 -20.82 20.70
N VAL A 576 -11.58 -21.30 21.80
CA VAL A 576 -12.01 -22.69 21.96
C VAL A 576 -13.52 -22.78 21.88
N TYR A 577 -14.03 -23.70 21.07
CA TYR A 577 -15.46 -23.96 20.92
C TYR A 577 -15.77 -25.46 20.96
N ASN A 578 -16.95 -25.80 21.50
CA ASN A 578 -17.36 -27.16 21.85
C ASN A 578 -18.19 -27.83 20.74
N ASN A 579 -17.87 -29.09 20.44
CA ASN A 579 -18.41 -29.89 19.33
C ASN A 579 -19.92 -30.12 19.44
N ASP A 580 -20.69 -29.43 18.62
CA ASP A 580 -22.08 -29.81 18.38
C ASP A 580 -22.36 -29.72 16.86
N ASN A 581 -22.38 -30.89 16.20
CA ASN A 581 -22.39 -30.99 14.74
C ASN A 581 -23.51 -30.13 14.11
N ASN A 582 -23.13 -29.15 13.30
CA ASN A 582 -24.02 -28.24 12.56
C ASN A 582 -25.03 -27.45 13.41
N SER A 583 -24.76 -27.24 14.70
CA SER A 583 -25.65 -26.44 15.53
C SER A 583 -25.47 -24.93 15.25
N PHE A 584 -26.58 -24.19 15.24
CA PHE A 584 -26.61 -22.73 15.23
C PHE A 584 -25.82 -22.16 16.41
N ILE A 585 -24.90 -21.21 16.17
CA ILE A 585 -24.18 -20.45 17.21
C ILE A 585 -24.75 -19.05 17.34
N ALA A 586 -24.74 -18.29 16.23
CA ALA A 586 -25.03 -16.87 16.24
C ALA A 586 -25.62 -16.40 14.92
N THR A 587 -26.15 -15.19 14.93
CA THR A 587 -26.63 -14.49 13.75
C THR A 587 -26.39 -12.99 13.89
N PHE A 588 -26.30 -12.32 12.76
CA PHE A 588 -26.32 -10.86 12.67
C PHE A 588 -26.97 -10.45 11.33
N ASN A 589 -27.37 -9.20 11.25
CA ASN A 589 -27.78 -8.55 10.01
C ASN A 589 -26.67 -7.61 9.52
N VAL A 590 -26.63 -7.38 8.21
CA VAL A 590 -25.82 -6.31 7.61
C VAL A 590 -26.65 -5.07 7.35
N SER A 591 -26.15 -3.89 7.72
CA SER A 591 -26.86 -2.63 7.50
C SER A 591 -26.76 -2.08 6.08
N ASP A 592 -25.85 -2.64 5.27
CA ASP A 592 -25.62 -2.31 3.88
C ASP A 592 -25.17 -3.55 3.10
N ASP A 593 -25.04 -3.43 1.78
CA ASP A 593 -24.43 -4.48 0.95
C ASP A 593 -23.00 -4.75 1.42
N ALA A 594 -22.68 -6.02 1.71
CA ALA A 594 -21.42 -6.39 2.33
C ALA A 594 -20.89 -7.75 1.85
N ASP A 595 -19.57 -7.84 1.74
CA ASP A 595 -18.85 -9.10 1.62
C ASP A 595 -18.50 -9.59 3.03
N VAL A 596 -18.99 -10.79 3.38
CA VAL A 596 -18.76 -11.43 4.68
C VAL A 596 -17.70 -12.50 4.53
N PHE A 597 -16.59 -12.33 5.25
CA PHE A 597 -15.46 -13.24 5.26
C PHE A 597 -15.46 -14.08 6.54
N VAL A 598 -15.15 -15.37 6.41
CA VAL A 598 -15.00 -16.29 7.54
C VAL A 598 -13.65 -17.01 7.43
N SER A 599 -12.82 -16.87 8.47
CA SER A 599 -11.51 -17.52 8.51
C SER A 599 -11.60 -18.90 9.17
N ILE A 600 -11.34 -19.96 8.45
CA ILE A 600 -11.33 -21.33 8.98
C ILE A 600 -9.89 -21.81 9.15
N ASP A 601 -9.57 -22.33 10.33
CA ASP A 601 -8.28 -22.95 10.62
C ASP A 601 -7.96 -24.06 9.60
N THR A 602 -6.76 -24.05 9.01
CA THR A 602 -6.39 -25.04 7.98
C THR A 602 -6.30 -26.47 8.50
N ARG A 603 -6.21 -26.69 9.83
CA ARG A 603 -6.34 -28.02 10.45
C ARG A 603 -7.75 -28.59 10.31
N ILE A 604 -8.74 -27.76 9.96
CA ILE A 604 -10.09 -28.19 9.61
C ILE A 604 -10.13 -28.60 8.13
N ASN A 605 -10.04 -29.92 7.92
CA ASN A 605 -10.02 -30.52 6.59
C ASN A 605 -11.41 -30.54 5.94
N LYS A 606 -12.47 -30.80 6.72
CA LYS A 606 -13.85 -30.78 6.23
C LYS A 606 -14.47 -29.42 6.49
N THR A 607 -14.82 -28.71 5.42
CA THR A 607 -15.53 -27.43 5.52
C THR A 607 -16.84 -27.60 6.30
N PRO A 608 -17.13 -26.74 7.29
CA PRO A 608 -18.41 -26.73 7.98
C PRO A 608 -19.59 -26.59 7.00
N GLU A 609 -20.67 -27.36 7.20
CA GLU A 609 -21.80 -27.40 6.25
C GLU A 609 -22.48 -26.04 6.04
N TRP A 610 -22.52 -25.21 7.09
CA TRP A 610 -23.11 -23.88 7.01
C TRP A 610 -22.33 -22.91 6.10
N LEU A 611 -21.08 -23.25 5.74
CA LEU A 611 -20.25 -22.52 4.78
C LEU A 611 -20.36 -23.02 3.33
N LYS A 612 -21.23 -24.00 3.03
CA LYS A 612 -21.32 -24.61 1.69
C LYS A 612 -21.59 -23.62 0.55
N ASP A 613 -22.27 -22.51 0.83
CA ASP A 613 -22.58 -21.47 -0.14
C ASP A 613 -21.55 -20.33 -0.16
N PHE A 614 -20.51 -20.41 0.68
CA PHE A 614 -19.39 -19.46 0.65
C PHE A 614 -18.35 -19.97 -0.36
N TYR A 615 -17.76 -19.04 -1.12
CA TYR A 615 -16.64 -19.37 -1.97
C TYR A 615 -15.34 -19.37 -1.15
N LEU A 616 -14.46 -20.34 -1.41
CA LEU A 616 -13.12 -20.37 -0.84
C LEU A 616 -12.22 -19.42 -1.65
N THR A 617 -11.59 -18.45 -0.98
CA THR A 617 -10.65 -17.50 -1.58
C THR A 617 -9.23 -18.08 -1.61
N ASP A 618 -8.31 -17.48 -2.36
CA ASP A 618 -6.87 -17.76 -2.26
C ASP A 618 -6.21 -17.07 -1.03
N LEU A 619 -6.98 -16.27 -0.29
CA LEU A 619 -6.47 -15.52 0.84
C LEU A 619 -6.31 -16.37 2.09
N TYR A 620 -5.47 -15.87 2.98
CA TYR A 620 -5.23 -16.48 4.27
C TYR A 620 -4.89 -15.43 5.33
N ILE A 621 -5.08 -15.81 6.58
CA ILE A 621 -4.62 -15.09 7.76
C ILE A 621 -3.60 -15.96 8.47
N LEU A 622 -2.64 -15.31 9.13
CA LEU A 622 -1.72 -15.95 10.07
C LEU A 622 -1.84 -15.26 11.44
N ASN A 623 -1.64 -16.03 12.51
CA ASN A 623 -1.47 -15.48 13.86
C ASN A 623 -0.14 -15.90 14.48
N ASP A 624 0.19 -15.30 15.61
CA ASP A 624 1.46 -15.48 16.31
C ASP A 624 1.55 -16.73 17.21
N ASN A 625 0.57 -17.64 17.19
CA ASN A 625 0.66 -18.90 17.94
C ASN A 625 1.76 -19.82 17.38
N SER A 626 1.90 -19.88 16.05
CA SER A 626 3.00 -20.57 15.38
C SER A 626 3.12 -20.13 13.92
N GLU A 627 4.30 -20.30 13.32
CA GLU A 627 4.57 -19.90 11.92
C GLU A 627 3.67 -20.64 10.91
N ASN A 628 3.14 -21.80 11.31
CA ASN A 628 2.26 -22.63 10.49
C ASN A 628 0.77 -22.45 10.81
N ASN A 629 0.41 -21.55 11.74
CA ASN A 629 -0.98 -21.35 12.11
C ASN A 629 -1.71 -20.50 11.08
N ARG A 630 -2.22 -21.18 10.05
CA ARG A 630 -2.85 -20.58 8.88
C ARG A 630 -4.36 -20.80 8.88
N PHE A 631 -5.09 -19.76 8.48
CA PHE A 631 -6.53 -19.80 8.30
C PHE A 631 -6.86 -19.52 6.84
N LYS A 632 -7.63 -20.41 6.21
CA LYS A 632 -8.18 -20.20 4.86
C LYS A 632 -9.43 -19.33 4.95
N ILE A 633 -9.65 -18.45 3.99
CA ILE A 633 -10.75 -17.49 4.04
C ILE A 633 -11.86 -17.87 3.07
N PHE A 634 -13.07 -17.99 3.61
CA PHE A 634 -14.32 -18.12 2.86
C PHE A 634 -14.98 -16.76 2.74
N CYS A 635 -15.68 -16.49 1.65
CA CYS A 635 -16.41 -15.24 1.47
C CYS A 635 -17.77 -15.48 0.82
N LYS A 636 -18.74 -14.62 1.16
CA LYS A 636 -20.04 -14.56 0.49
C LYS A 636 -20.57 -13.14 0.54
N ARG A 637 -21.13 -12.69 -0.58
CA ARG A 637 -21.82 -11.40 -0.68
C ARG A 637 -23.23 -11.49 -0.12
N TYR A 638 -23.60 -10.48 0.65
CA TYR A 638 -24.94 -10.30 1.20
C TYR A 638 -25.46 -8.91 0.85
N THR A 639 -26.75 -8.82 0.54
CA THR A 639 -27.41 -7.54 0.34
C THR A 639 -27.84 -6.95 1.68
N LYS A 640 -28.00 -5.63 1.73
CA LYS A 640 -28.54 -4.89 2.88
C LYS A 640 -29.75 -5.57 3.51
N GLY A 641 -29.73 -5.69 4.84
CA GLY A 641 -30.79 -6.31 5.63
C GLY A 641 -30.77 -7.83 5.66
N SER A 642 -29.89 -8.49 4.89
CA SER A 642 -29.73 -9.95 4.94
C SER A 642 -29.36 -10.42 6.35
N THR A 643 -29.82 -11.62 6.70
CA THR A 643 -29.47 -12.31 7.94
C THR A 643 -28.37 -13.33 7.66
N ILE A 644 -27.26 -13.24 8.40
CA ILE A 644 -26.13 -14.16 8.33
C ILE A 644 -26.27 -15.14 9.50
N TYR A 645 -26.16 -16.44 9.22
CA TYR A 645 -26.20 -17.50 10.24
C TYR A 645 -24.81 -18.10 10.40
N LEU A 646 -24.31 -18.08 11.63
CA LEU A 646 -23.03 -18.65 12.01
C LEU A 646 -23.29 -19.99 12.70
N GLY A 647 -22.72 -21.05 12.14
CA GLY A 647 -22.85 -22.41 12.66
C GLY A 647 -21.63 -22.85 13.47
N SER A 648 -21.69 -24.08 13.95
CA SER A 648 -20.61 -24.70 14.70
C SER A 648 -19.31 -24.79 13.90
N ASN A 649 -18.19 -24.72 14.60
CA ASN A 649 -16.89 -25.03 14.00
C ASN A 649 -16.83 -26.52 13.61
N ALA A 650 -15.83 -26.94 12.84
CA ALA A 650 -15.64 -28.36 12.59
C ALA A 650 -15.04 -29.08 13.81
N ASN A 651 -15.37 -30.37 13.97
CA ASN A 651 -14.84 -31.19 15.05
C ASN A 651 -13.34 -31.44 14.86
N ASN A 652 -12.51 -30.60 15.48
CA ASN A 652 -11.08 -30.79 15.61
C ASN A 652 -10.60 -30.06 16.88
N GLU A 653 -10.16 -30.81 17.89
CA GLU A 653 -9.72 -30.27 19.19
C GLU A 653 -8.45 -29.42 19.10
N ASP A 654 -7.63 -29.64 18.06
CA ASP A 654 -6.42 -28.87 17.80
C ASP A 654 -6.69 -27.58 17.00
N ALA A 655 -7.90 -27.42 16.45
CA ALA A 655 -8.26 -26.25 15.64
C ALA A 655 -8.78 -25.10 16.48
N GLN A 656 -8.51 -23.88 16.02
CA GLN A 656 -8.99 -22.65 16.64
C GLN A 656 -10.31 -22.20 16.01
N MET A 657 -11.11 -21.46 16.78
CA MET A 657 -12.38 -20.92 16.31
C MET A 657 -12.20 -19.96 15.14
N TYR A 658 -13.20 -19.88 14.28
CA TYR A 658 -13.20 -18.91 13.18
C TYR A 658 -13.39 -17.48 13.67
N ASN A 659 -12.97 -16.52 12.86
CA ASN A 659 -13.36 -15.12 12.98
C ASN A 659 -14.27 -14.76 11.80
N VAL A 660 -15.09 -13.73 11.99
CA VAL A 660 -15.99 -13.20 10.95
C VAL A 660 -15.65 -11.74 10.72
N PHE A 661 -15.46 -11.36 9.46
CA PHE A 661 -15.14 -10.01 9.03
C PHE A 661 -16.19 -9.53 8.03
N VAL A 662 -16.58 -8.27 8.11
CA VAL A 662 -17.65 -7.71 7.29
C VAL A 662 -17.14 -6.45 6.62
N CYS A 663 -17.04 -6.50 5.30
CA CYS A 663 -16.51 -5.43 4.46
C CYS A 663 -17.63 -4.85 3.60
N PRO A 664 -17.83 -3.52 3.57
CA PRO A 664 -18.83 -2.90 2.70
C PRO A 664 -18.46 -3.08 1.22
N VAL A 665 -19.46 -3.35 0.38
CA VAL A 665 -19.27 -3.41 -1.07
C VAL A 665 -18.93 -2.00 -1.59
N ASN A 666 -17.93 -1.91 -2.47
CA ASN A 666 -17.47 -0.65 -3.03
C ASN A 666 -17.06 -0.80 -4.51
N ILE A 667 -16.89 0.33 -5.20
CA ILE A 667 -16.63 0.39 -6.64
C ILE A 667 -15.15 0.32 -7.03
N LEU A 668 -14.22 0.24 -6.07
CA LEU A 668 -12.78 0.11 -6.37
C LEU A 668 -12.46 -1.21 -7.11
N GLY A 669 -13.47 -2.06 -7.30
CA GLY A 669 -13.33 -3.43 -7.77
C GLY A 669 -12.83 -4.28 -6.62
N GLN A 670 -13.34 -5.51 -6.51
CA GLN A 670 -12.63 -6.49 -5.69
C GLN A 670 -11.24 -6.67 -6.31
N ALA A 671 -10.17 -6.72 -5.49
CA ALA A 671 -8.86 -7.13 -6.00
C ALA A 671 -9.03 -8.39 -6.87
N SER A 672 -8.29 -8.48 -7.98
CA SER A 672 -8.38 -9.62 -8.91
C SER A 672 -8.27 -11.01 -8.24
N GLU A 673 -7.77 -11.06 -7.01
CA GLU A 673 -7.62 -12.23 -6.14
C GLU A 673 -8.94 -12.80 -5.56
N PHE A 674 -10.06 -12.05 -5.61
CA PHE A 674 -11.35 -12.46 -5.04
C PHE A 674 -12.28 -13.16 -6.01
N ARG A 675 -11.91 -13.23 -7.28
CA ARG A 675 -12.76 -13.89 -8.26
C ARG A 675 -12.71 -15.39 -8.05
N PRO A 676 -13.86 -16.06 -7.94
CA PRO A 676 -13.89 -17.50 -7.88
C PRO A 676 -13.23 -18.04 -9.16
N LYS A 677 -12.23 -18.90 -9.00
CA LYS A 677 -11.66 -19.63 -10.13
C LYS A 677 -12.73 -20.55 -10.69
N ILE A 678 -13.09 -20.33 -11.94
CA ILE A 678 -13.98 -21.23 -12.67
C ILE A 678 -13.10 -22.15 -13.50
N THR A 679 -13.12 -23.44 -13.15
CA THR A 679 -12.42 -24.48 -13.91
C THR A 679 -13.33 -24.99 -15.02
N TYR A 680 -12.81 -24.98 -16.24
CA TYR A 680 -13.44 -25.58 -17.41
C TYR A 680 -12.60 -26.76 -17.88
N GLU A 681 -13.05 -27.96 -17.53
CA GLU A 681 -12.38 -29.22 -17.86
C GLU A 681 -12.34 -29.44 -19.39
N ALA A 682 -11.22 -29.94 -19.91
CA ALA A 682 -11.01 -30.13 -21.34
C ALA A 682 -11.93 -31.20 -21.94
N GLU A 683 -12.33 -32.22 -21.17
CA GLU A 683 -13.26 -33.25 -21.68
C GLU A 683 -14.67 -32.73 -21.98
N ASN A 684 -15.02 -31.57 -21.42
CA ASN A 684 -16.30 -30.88 -21.61
C ASN A 684 -16.21 -29.78 -22.70
N ALA A 685 -15.02 -29.52 -23.22
CA ALA A 685 -14.80 -28.54 -24.26
C ALA A 685 -15.34 -29.00 -25.63
N TYR A 686 -15.67 -28.04 -26.49
CA TYR A 686 -15.96 -28.33 -27.89
C TYR A 686 -14.64 -28.62 -28.63
N LEU A 687 -14.60 -29.73 -29.37
CA LEU A 687 -13.43 -30.16 -30.12
C LEU A 687 -13.69 -30.02 -31.61
N ASN A 688 -12.82 -29.28 -32.31
CA ASN A 688 -12.92 -29.07 -33.75
C ASN A 688 -11.71 -29.68 -34.47
N GLY A 689 -12.00 -30.62 -35.36
CA GLY A 689 -11.01 -31.46 -36.02
C GLY A 689 -11.17 -32.95 -35.68
N ASN A 690 -10.34 -33.78 -36.28
CA ASN A 690 -10.33 -35.24 -36.06
C ASN A 690 -9.12 -35.64 -35.21
N ASN A 691 -9.15 -36.83 -34.59
CA ASN A 691 -8.03 -37.46 -33.87
C ASN A 691 -7.63 -36.83 -32.52
N PHE A 692 -8.57 -36.22 -31.79
CA PHE A 692 -8.37 -35.93 -30.37
C PHE A 692 -8.37 -37.23 -29.56
N ILE A 693 -7.45 -37.36 -28.60
CA ILE A 693 -7.38 -38.54 -27.72
C ILE A 693 -7.81 -38.13 -26.32
N LYS A 694 -8.80 -38.83 -25.76
CA LYS A 694 -9.16 -38.70 -24.35
C LYS A 694 -8.35 -39.72 -23.56
N ASP A 695 -7.64 -39.29 -22.54
CA ASP A 695 -6.80 -40.17 -21.73
C ASP A 695 -6.75 -39.70 -20.27
N ILE A 696 -6.12 -40.47 -19.39
CA ILE A 696 -6.01 -40.20 -17.95
C ILE A 696 -4.54 -40.15 -17.56
N PHE A 697 -4.17 -39.11 -16.82
CA PHE A 697 -2.84 -38.97 -16.23
C PHE A 697 -2.96 -38.54 -14.76
N LYS A 698 -2.46 -39.38 -13.84
CA LYS A 698 -2.50 -39.15 -12.37
C LYS A 698 -3.91 -38.76 -11.89
N ASP A 699 -4.89 -39.62 -12.19
CA ASP A 699 -6.31 -39.48 -11.82
C ASP A 699 -7.04 -38.25 -12.39
N LYS A 700 -6.44 -37.58 -13.38
CA LYS A 700 -7.06 -36.46 -14.11
C LYS A 700 -7.23 -36.80 -15.58
N LYS A 701 -8.43 -36.51 -16.11
CA LYS A 701 -8.74 -36.69 -17.53
C LYS A 701 -8.13 -35.54 -18.31
N PHE A 702 -7.71 -35.81 -19.54
CA PHE A 702 -7.21 -34.76 -20.41
C PHE A 702 -7.53 -35.06 -21.87
N ILE A 703 -7.50 -34.01 -22.68
CA ILE A 703 -7.63 -34.08 -24.13
C ILE A 703 -6.26 -33.86 -24.76
N LYS A 704 -5.73 -34.88 -25.42
CA LYS A 704 -4.57 -34.75 -26.29
C LYS A 704 -5.00 -34.18 -27.63
N MET A 705 -4.48 -33.00 -27.96
CA MET A 705 -4.73 -32.32 -29.22
C MET A 705 -3.86 -32.89 -30.35
N PRO A 706 -4.41 -33.06 -31.56
CA PRO A 706 -3.65 -33.56 -32.71
C PRO A 706 -2.69 -32.49 -33.26
N GLU A 707 -1.65 -32.95 -33.98
CA GLU A 707 -0.66 -32.08 -34.65
C GLU A 707 -1.18 -31.52 -35.99
N THR A 708 -2.48 -31.50 -36.19
CA THR A 708 -3.10 -30.98 -37.41
C THR A 708 -3.31 -29.47 -37.26
N PRO A 709 -2.78 -28.63 -38.17
CA PRO A 709 -3.06 -27.20 -38.16
C PRO A 709 -4.55 -26.89 -38.12
N ASP A 710 -4.91 -25.76 -37.50
CA ASP A 710 -6.28 -25.23 -37.40
C ASP A 710 -7.28 -26.10 -36.62
N THR A 711 -6.86 -27.24 -36.07
CA THR A 711 -7.66 -27.96 -35.07
C THR A 711 -7.64 -27.23 -33.74
N TYR A 712 -8.76 -27.22 -33.02
CA TYR A 712 -8.86 -26.45 -31.78
C TYR A 712 -9.75 -27.10 -30.73
N ILE A 713 -9.48 -26.72 -29.49
CA ILE A 713 -10.33 -26.94 -28.33
C ILE A 713 -10.94 -25.59 -27.94
N GLU A 714 -12.25 -25.56 -27.71
CA GLU A 714 -13.03 -24.35 -27.39
C GLU A 714 -13.79 -24.53 -26.09
N TRP A 715 -13.69 -23.53 -25.21
CA TRP A 715 -14.51 -23.40 -24.01
C TRP A 715 -15.41 -22.17 -24.12
N GLU A 716 -16.67 -22.33 -23.70
CA GLU A 716 -17.55 -21.19 -23.41
C GLU A 716 -17.34 -20.78 -21.95
N ILE A 717 -16.78 -19.59 -21.74
CA ILE A 717 -16.55 -19.02 -20.42
C ILE A 717 -17.59 -17.93 -20.14
N SER A 718 -17.96 -17.76 -18.88
CA SER A 718 -18.93 -16.75 -18.45
C SER A 718 -18.32 -15.90 -17.35
N VAL A 719 -18.37 -14.58 -17.53
CA VAL A 719 -17.80 -13.61 -16.60
C VAL A 719 -18.89 -12.70 -16.05
N GLY A 720 -18.89 -12.49 -14.73
CA GLY A 720 -19.99 -11.83 -14.01
C GLY A 720 -19.86 -10.32 -13.89
N ILE A 721 -18.69 -9.75 -14.20
CA ILE A 721 -18.40 -8.31 -14.12
C ILE A 721 -17.47 -7.92 -15.27
N GLY A 722 -17.44 -6.63 -15.61
CA GLY A 722 -16.55 -6.14 -16.65
C GLY A 722 -15.12 -5.95 -16.14
N ASP A 723 -14.17 -6.80 -16.52
CA ASP A 723 -12.74 -6.61 -16.21
C ASP A 723 -11.80 -7.55 -17.02
N THR A 724 -10.49 -7.48 -16.77
CA THR A 724 -9.47 -8.39 -17.29
C THR A 724 -9.48 -9.68 -16.47
N TYR A 725 -9.49 -10.83 -17.15
CA TYR A 725 -9.51 -12.15 -16.50
C TYR A 725 -8.21 -12.89 -16.77
N SER A 726 -7.64 -13.49 -15.72
CA SER A 726 -6.51 -14.40 -15.81
C SER A 726 -6.97 -15.75 -16.33
N ILE A 727 -6.16 -16.36 -17.21
CA ILE A 727 -6.43 -17.67 -17.81
C ILE A 727 -5.21 -18.55 -17.52
N LEU A 728 -5.44 -19.67 -16.85
CA LEU A 728 -4.43 -20.67 -16.53
C LEU A 728 -4.72 -21.95 -17.29
N PHE A 729 -3.79 -22.40 -18.12
CA PHE A 729 -3.82 -23.71 -18.77
C PHE A 729 -3.06 -24.71 -17.92
N LYS A 730 -3.70 -25.83 -17.60
CA LYS A 730 -3.03 -27.00 -17.02
C LYS A 730 -2.86 -28.06 -18.09
N TYR A 731 -1.63 -28.47 -18.35
CA TYR A 731 -1.29 -29.24 -19.56
C TYR A 731 -0.13 -30.23 -19.37
N LEU A 732 0.00 -31.15 -20.33
CA LEU A 732 1.11 -32.09 -20.52
C LEU A 732 1.80 -31.80 -21.85
N ASN A 733 3.10 -31.58 -21.79
CA ASN A 733 3.97 -31.63 -22.95
C ASN A 733 5.12 -32.60 -22.66
N ASN A 734 4.96 -33.86 -23.11
CA ASN A 734 5.94 -34.93 -22.93
C ASN A 734 7.00 -34.97 -24.06
N THR A 735 7.01 -33.99 -24.95
CA THR A 735 8.03 -33.88 -26.01
C THR A 735 9.30 -33.21 -25.47
N ASP A 736 10.33 -33.12 -26.31
CA ASP A 736 11.57 -32.37 -26.00
C ASP A 736 11.56 -30.94 -26.55
N SER A 737 10.44 -30.47 -27.10
CA SER A 737 10.33 -29.19 -27.80
C SER A 737 9.19 -28.32 -27.27
N ILE A 738 9.31 -27.00 -27.45
CA ILE A 738 8.24 -26.04 -27.18
C ILE A 738 7.17 -26.21 -28.25
N ILE A 739 5.90 -26.29 -27.84
CA ILE A 739 4.76 -26.41 -28.75
C ILE A 739 4.04 -25.06 -28.81
N PRO A 740 4.09 -24.33 -29.94
CA PRO A 740 3.36 -23.07 -30.09
C PRO A 740 1.90 -23.33 -30.49
N MET A 741 0.96 -22.61 -29.87
CA MET A 741 -0.46 -22.65 -30.20
C MET A 741 -1.05 -21.24 -30.18
N ASN A 742 -2.11 -20.99 -30.95
CA ASN A 742 -2.80 -19.70 -30.93
C ASN A 742 -3.98 -19.72 -29.95
N LEU A 743 -3.97 -18.81 -28.99
CA LEU A 743 -5.14 -18.44 -28.20
C LEU A 743 -5.98 -17.43 -28.97
N ILE A 744 -7.26 -17.70 -29.13
CA ILE A 744 -8.25 -16.75 -29.68
C ILE A 744 -9.42 -16.64 -28.70
N ILE A 745 -9.73 -15.43 -28.25
CA ILE A 745 -10.89 -15.15 -27.42
C ILE A 745 -11.88 -14.35 -28.25
N ASN A 746 -13.11 -14.83 -28.35
CA ASN A 746 -14.21 -14.14 -29.04
C ASN A 746 -15.31 -13.78 -28.04
N ASP A 747 -16.03 -12.70 -28.29
CA ASP A 747 -17.30 -12.45 -27.59
C ASP A 747 -18.44 -13.34 -28.12
N ASP A 748 -19.62 -13.19 -27.54
CA ASP A 748 -20.84 -13.92 -27.91
C ASP A 748 -21.34 -13.61 -29.34
N GLN A 749 -20.89 -12.50 -29.94
CA GLN A 749 -21.16 -12.11 -31.32
C GLN A 749 -20.08 -12.59 -32.31
N GLY A 750 -19.04 -13.28 -31.83
CA GLY A 750 -17.96 -13.81 -32.65
C GLY A 750 -16.87 -12.80 -33.02
N ARG A 751 -16.84 -11.62 -32.40
CA ARG A 751 -15.77 -10.63 -32.58
C ARG A 751 -14.53 -11.08 -31.80
N ILE A 752 -13.36 -11.02 -32.44
CA ILE A 752 -12.09 -11.36 -31.79
C ILE A 752 -11.71 -10.26 -30.81
N ILE A 753 -11.63 -10.63 -29.54
CA ILE A 753 -11.19 -9.76 -28.44
C ILE A 753 -9.68 -9.86 -28.24
N LYS A 754 -9.13 -11.08 -28.32
CA LYS A 754 -7.69 -11.33 -28.19
C LYS A 754 -7.26 -12.42 -29.15
N LYS A 755 -6.07 -12.23 -29.73
CA LYS A 755 -5.33 -13.27 -30.45
C LYS A 755 -3.86 -13.22 -30.03
N GLU A 756 -3.34 -14.32 -29.51
CA GLU A 756 -1.98 -14.43 -28.98
C GLU A 756 -1.40 -15.80 -29.31
N THR A 757 -0.08 -15.89 -29.56
CA THR A 757 0.62 -17.18 -29.67
C THR A 757 1.23 -17.54 -28.32
N LEU A 758 0.85 -18.71 -27.79
CA LEU A 758 1.31 -19.25 -26.51
C LEU A 758 2.35 -20.36 -26.72
N GLU A 759 3.37 -20.39 -25.87
CA GLU A 759 4.48 -21.35 -25.94
C GLU A 759 4.41 -22.39 -24.81
N PHE A 760 3.95 -23.60 -25.14
CA PHE A 760 3.82 -24.68 -24.17
C PHE A 760 5.14 -25.43 -24.00
N LYS A 761 5.86 -25.12 -22.93
CA LYS A 761 7.18 -25.70 -22.61
C LYS A 761 7.10 -27.18 -22.21
N PRO A 762 8.10 -28.00 -22.59
CA PRO A 762 8.15 -29.42 -22.28
C PRO A 762 8.38 -29.68 -20.78
N LYS A 763 7.73 -30.72 -20.26
CA LYS A 763 7.91 -31.23 -18.89
C LYS A 763 7.49 -32.70 -18.85
N LYS A 764 8.47 -33.61 -18.92
CA LYS A 764 8.22 -35.05 -18.98
C LYS A 764 7.51 -35.55 -17.73
N GLU A 765 6.44 -36.33 -17.93
CA GLU A 765 5.70 -37.06 -16.88
C GLU A 765 5.20 -36.19 -15.71
N ALA A 766 4.91 -34.92 -15.98
CA ALA A 766 4.35 -34.02 -14.98
C ALA A 766 3.46 -32.95 -15.61
N TRP A 767 2.42 -32.57 -14.86
CA TRP A 767 1.61 -31.40 -15.18
C TRP A 767 2.47 -30.14 -15.23
N ASN A 768 2.19 -29.30 -16.21
CA ASN A 768 2.74 -27.98 -16.36
C ASN A 768 1.62 -26.94 -16.41
N ILE A 769 1.98 -25.68 -16.14
CA ILE A 769 1.04 -24.57 -16.05
C ILE A 769 1.53 -23.44 -16.94
N LEU A 770 0.64 -22.91 -17.76
CA LEU A 770 0.86 -21.70 -18.55
C LEU A 770 -0.20 -20.67 -18.17
N LYS A 771 0.22 -19.43 -17.90
CA LYS A 771 -0.67 -18.32 -17.54
C LYS A 771 -0.71 -17.28 -18.65
N THR A 772 -1.89 -16.75 -18.91
CA THR A 772 -2.16 -15.58 -19.76
C THR A 772 -3.40 -14.84 -19.20
N ASN A 773 -3.99 -13.93 -19.95
CA ASN A 773 -5.20 -13.20 -19.58
C ASN A 773 -6.03 -12.81 -20.82
N THR A 774 -7.12 -12.08 -20.63
CA THR A 774 -7.97 -11.55 -21.72
C THR A 774 -7.33 -10.39 -22.49
N GLY A 775 -6.16 -9.90 -22.09
CA GLY A 775 -5.42 -8.80 -22.72
C GLY A 775 -5.94 -7.42 -22.31
N THR A 776 -7.24 -7.20 -22.45
CA THR A 776 -7.96 -6.02 -21.96
C THR A 776 -9.12 -6.44 -21.07
N SER A 777 -9.76 -5.44 -20.44
CA SER A 777 -11.03 -5.67 -19.75
C SER A 777 -12.12 -6.08 -20.74
N ILE A 778 -12.86 -7.13 -20.39
CA ILE A 778 -14.00 -7.66 -21.13
C ILE A 778 -15.26 -7.45 -20.30
N ASN A 779 -16.40 -7.11 -20.92
CA ASN A 779 -17.66 -6.88 -20.22
C ASN A 779 -18.23 -8.16 -19.59
N ALA A 780 -19.14 -8.03 -18.62
CA ALA A 780 -19.93 -9.17 -18.14
C ALA A 780 -20.66 -9.84 -19.32
N GLY A 781 -20.60 -11.16 -19.41
CA GLY A 781 -21.14 -11.89 -20.56
C GLY A 781 -20.45 -13.22 -20.82
N LYS A 782 -20.77 -13.80 -21.99
CA LYS A 782 -20.22 -15.07 -22.45
C LYS A 782 -19.13 -14.83 -23.49
N TYR A 783 -18.07 -15.63 -23.40
CA TYR A 783 -16.93 -15.56 -24.32
C TYR A 783 -16.52 -16.97 -24.76
N LYS A 784 -15.95 -17.07 -25.95
CA LYS A 784 -15.42 -18.31 -26.51
C LYS A 784 -13.91 -18.27 -26.54
N LEU A 785 -13.28 -19.10 -25.73
CA LEU A 785 -11.84 -19.25 -25.66
C LEU A 785 -11.41 -20.46 -26.50
N LYS A 786 -10.65 -20.22 -27.56
CA LYS A 786 -10.12 -21.25 -28.46
C LYS A 786 -8.61 -21.37 -28.29
N LEU A 787 -8.12 -22.59 -28.12
CA LEU A 787 -6.71 -22.92 -28.28
C LEU A 787 -6.53 -23.69 -29.58
N VAL A 788 -5.81 -23.10 -30.54
CA VAL A 788 -5.71 -23.57 -31.92
C VAL A 788 -4.31 -24.10 -32.21
N SER A 789 -4.23 -25.31 -32.74
CA SER A 789 -2.99 -25.96 -33.14
C SER A 789 -2.37 -25.27 -34.35
N MET A 790 -1.06 -25.04 -34.27
CA MET A 790 -0.25 -24.55 -35.39
C MET A 790 0.41 -25.71 -36.17
N GLY A 791 0.08 -26.95 -35.85
CA GLY A 791 0.66 -28.16 -36.44
C GLY A 791 2.13 -28.40 -36.12
N LYS A 792 2.60 -27.89 -34.98
CA LYS A 792 3.99 -27.98 -34.52
C LYS A 792 4.13 -28.77 -33.20
N GLY A 793 3.39 -29.87 -33.09
CA GLY A 793 3.44 -30.76 -31.92
C GLY A 793 2.08 -31.00 -31.26
N SER A 794 2.01 -32.07 -30.46
CA SER A 794 0.80 -32.51 -29.74
C SER A 794 0.90 -32.23 -28.24
N ILE A 795 -0.16 -31.64 -27.67
CA ILE A 795 -0.26 -31.27 -26.25
C ILE A 795 -1.46 -31.95 -25.59
N GLY A 796 -1.32 -32.35 -24.32
CA GLY A 796 -2.46 -32.77 -23.49
C GLY A 796 -2.99 -31.62 -22.65
N ILE A 797 -4.28 -31.30 -22.71
CA ILE A 797 -4.91 -30.26 -21.88
C ILE A 797 -5.84 -30.91 -20.85
N ASP A 798 -5.62 -30.62 -19.56
CA ASP A 798 -6.50 -31.04 -18.44
C ASP A 798 -7.68 -30.08 -18.36
N ALA A 799 -7.41 -28.79 -18.14
CA ALA A 799 -8.43 -27.77 -17.97
C ALA A 799 -7.86 -26.38 -18.26
N ILE A 800 -8.77 -25.42 -18.37
CA ILE A 800 -8.48 -24.01 -18.15
C ILE A 800 -9.11 -23.55 -16.84
N GLU A 801 -8.44 -22.65 -16.12
CA GLU A 801 -9.01 -21.92 -14.99
C GLU A 801 -9.10 -20.44 -15.36
N VAL A 802 -10.27 -19.83 -15.17
CA VAL A 802 -10.51 -18.41 -15.41
C VAL A 802 -10.75 -17.72 -14.08
N GLN A 803 -10.02 -16.63 -13.82
CA GLN A 803 -10.12 -15.82 -12.60
C GLN A 803 -10.23 -14.33 -12.91
#